data_AF-A0A7L5AS26-F1
#
_entry.id   AF-A0A7L5AS26-F1
#
_cell.length_a   1.000
_cell.length_b   1.000
_cell.length_c   1.000
_cell.angle_alpha   90.00
_cell.angle_beta   90.00
_cell.angle_gamma   90.00
#
_symmetry.space_group_name_H-M   'P 1'
#
loop_
_entity.id
_entity.type
_entity.pdbx_description
1 polymer ?
#
loop_
_entity_poly.entity_id
_entity_poly.type
_entity_poly.pdbx_seq_one_letter_code
_entity_poly.pdbx_strand_id
1 'polypeptide(L)'
;MTLLVHIVGEGDLGSDILRLKGEQRQQARCTGVATLQNAAAGGAGYEAVGLLLRGAVAEELESRFAWTPLALELGAIQDEGHEGQVRVLLLGSSSGYGATADIAEALASLLERDEIRAALHKRYGLEVIAELHADGDLNEQVGRGDLTSWVEAAHGTAVDRPVVVSMIGGATMMCLSAMGVVDQLGYDWRLAVAGSPDDAEARLIRRGHHGNAPFYWLRALGYLEQAAQWARQHGREELIDEEHTRLLRDLQAVLGGAGQERGEVLAAATDEQLASLVAVEMTRADNGAGLAVRAWVEKHYEALLAEENAGRAQDDQIGSVFKRLPGKELGKVLGLVRDEQLDQGSTSAAWLLTTGDRLRPVGNRAVHDAAAPTVSDLATVQQVPDLWRRVPSWMHWPGQGRVLYICNIGTDYRPSSVIERVMDAGPDQELKRAVPGGMLEDGSVGEVDFLLLHSADPGSKQTAVKTCASVLLTTPKDGMVASGVDIIDYGGVSRDQFLAVEETSRKVARIVRDVLETKRPSAVAVVGLGQKGAVIGALEAAQDWCAEHAVPLFVQTSVQPGQNIKRSGMQFHRIALHNDAEAALREAAAASLSSLNLLSAVRVLSAGDQDMDVWAQACDELRKEYLAAVNAKDPDAHAGVLLSVMDTVHELCLETEGDVDPHLVVVAAEAVDFPRRRMKAAETLFRERYAWQDVKVYTARRHGVEACSRGDLLRLLYEVRNEVRLTHGDRQVDEAVREVMRNRFVDVDDDFGYADLLEQAIKSVKAGPGNLTTGLDESWAERFRALRNWAEARA
;
A
#
# COMPACT_ATOMS: atom_id res chain seq x y z
N MET A 1 -3.36 25.72 21.31
CA MET A 1 -2.09 25.01 21.26
C MET A 1 -1.76 24.69 19.82
N THR A 2 -0.70 25.28 19.27
CA THR A 2 -0.07 24.84 18.01
C THR A 2 1.20 24.09 18.36
N LEU A 3 1.48 22.96 17.71
CA LEU A 3 2.75 22.25 17.86
C LEU A 3 3.72 22.74 16.78
N LEU A 4 4.89 23.20 17.19
CA LEU A 4 6.02 23.51 16.31
C LEU A 4 7.11 22.45 16.54
N VAL A 5 7.40 21.64 15.52
CA VAL A 5 8.54 20.74 15.49
C VAL A 5 9.74 21.49 14.91
N HIS A 6 10.59 22.00 15.80
CA HIS A 6 11.73 22.84 15.45
C HIS A 6 13.02 22.00 15.37
N ILE A 7 13.62 21.94 14.19
CA ILE A 7 14.87 21.23 13.96
C ILE A 7 16.04 22.21 14.19
N VAL A 8 16.73 22.03 15.32
CA VAL A 8 17.79 22.94 15.75
C VAL A 8 19.00 22.82 14.84
N GLY A 9 19.47 23.96 14.32
CA GLY A 9 20.66 24.05 13.47
C GLY A 9 21.63 25.15 13.89
N GLU A 10 22.78 25.21 13.21
CA GLU A 10 23.73 26.33 13.40
C GLU A 10 23.14 27.70 12.99
N GLY A 11 22.07 27.71 12.18
CA GLY A 11 21.34 28.93 11.84
C GLY A 11 20.72 29.62 13.06
N ASP A 12 20.39 28.87 14.12
CA ASP A 12 19.87 29.42 15.37
C ASP A 12 20.93 30.18 16.18
N LEU A 13 22.21 30.02 15.83
CA LEU A 13 23.29 30.87 16.32
C LEU A 13 23.42 32.19 15.54
N GLY A 14 22.64 32.40 14.47
CA GLY A 14 22.84 33.52 13.53
C GLY A 14 24.04 33.34 12.60
N SER A 15 24.50 32.11 12.39
CA SER A 15 25.66 31.77 11.54
C SER A 15 25.25 31.51 10.08
N ASP A 16 25.92 32.11 9.09
CA ASP A 16 25.78 31.71 7.68
C ASP A 16 26.66 30.48 7.36
N ILE A 17 26.05 29.30 7.47
CA ILE A 17 26.70 28.01 7.19
C ILE A 17 27.17 27.83 5.74
N LEU A 18 26.72 28.66 4.80
CA LEU A 18 27.12 28.59 3.39
C LEU A 18 28.34 29.46 3.09
N ARG A 19 28.55 30.53 3.88
CA ARG A 19 29.72 31.41 3.77
C ARG A 19 30.90 30.95 4.62
N LEU A 20 30.63 30.42 5.83
CA LEU A 20 31.67 30.00 6.76
C LEU A 20 32.17 28.57 6.49
N LYS A 21 33.49 28.37 6.44
CA LYS A 21 34.12 27.07 6.18
C LYS A 21 35.20 26.73 7.19
N GLY A 22 35.39 25.42 7.42
CA GLY A 22 36.50 24.88 8.21
C GLY A 22 36.56 25.47 9.63
N GLU A 23 37.76 25.93 10.01
CA GLU A 23 38.04 26.44 11.36
C GLU A 23 37.22 27.69 11.72
N GLN A 24 36.95 28.57 10.75
CA GLN A 24 36.12 29.77 10.99
C GLN A 24 34.70 29.42 11.42
N ARG A 25 34.11 28.40 10.77
CA ARG A 25 32.78 27.89 11.12
C ARG A 25 32.77 27.27 12.52
N GLN A 26 33.80 26.48 12.83
CA GLN A 26 33.91 25.85 14.15
C GLN A 26 34.07 26.90 15.26
N GLN A 27 34.89 27.93 15.04
CA GLN A 27 35.09 29.00 16.01
C GLN A 27 33.81 29.81 16.22
N ALA A 28 33.12 30.19 15.15
CA ALA A 28 31.84 30.91 15.24
C ALA A 28 30.79 30.09 16.00
N ARG A 29 30.70 28.79 15.74
CA ARG A 29 29.83 27.86 16.46
C ARG A 29 30.17 27.80 17.95
N CYS A 30 31.43 27.56 18.32
CA CYS A 30 31.85 27.47 19.72
C CYS A 30 31.56 28.77 20.48
N THR A 31 31.86 29.92 19.89
CA THR A 31 31.57 31.23 20.49
C THR A 31 30.06 31.43 20.64
N GLY A 32 29.27 31.17 19.60
CA GLY A 32 27.82 31.33 19.63
C GLY A 32 27.14 30.46 20.70
N VAL A 33 27.53 29.18 20.80
CA VAL A 33 27.02 28.26 21.83
C VAL A 33 27.36 28.76 23.23
N ALA A 34 28.62 29.15 23.48
CA ALA A 34 29.03 29.66 24.78
C ALA A 34 28.26 30.93 25.17
N THR A 35 28.02 31.83 24.21
CA THR A 35 27.21 33.04 24.42
C THR A 35 25.77 32.70 24.78
N LEU A 36 25.11 31.78 24.07
CA LEU A 36 23.75 31.34 24.41
C LEU A 36 23.69 30.67 25.79
N GLN A 37 24.65 29.81 26.13
CA GLN A 37 24.73 29.16 27.44
C GLN A 37 24.93 30.17 28.58
N ASN A 38 25.78 31.18 28.39
CA ASN A 38 25.96 32.25 29.37
C ASN A 38 24.68 33.08 29.55
N ALA A 39 23.96 33.35 28.45
CA ALA A 39 22.67 34.05 28.51
C ALA A 39 21.59 33.21 29.21
N ALA A 40 21.57 31.90 28.98
CA ALA A 40 20.69 30.95 29.66
C ALA A 40 20.95 30.91 31.18
N ALA A 41 22.22 30.96 31.59
CA ALA A 41 22.63 30.99 33.00
C ALA A 41 22.36 32.32 33.73
N GLY A 42 21.71 33.29 33.07
CA GLY A 42 21.33 34.59 33.66
C GLY A 42 22.35 35.73 33.46
N GLY A 43 23.36 35.54 32.61
CA GLY A 43 24.42 36.54 32.39
C GLY A 43 24.05 37.74 31.51
N ALA A 44 22.91 37.74 30.82
CA ALA A 44 22.67 38.64 29.68
C ALA A 44 21.41 39.56 29.76
N GLY A 45 20.53 39.44 30.76
CA GLY A 45 19.34 40.29 30.89
C GLY A 45 18.55 40.48 29.57
N TYR A 46 18.20 41.73 29.21
CA TYR A 46 17.51 42.06 27.94
C TYR A 46 18.26 41.64 26.66
N GLU A 47 19.57 41.43 26.70
CA GLU A 47 20.35 40.95 25.54
C GLU A 47 19.98 39.51 25.17
N ALA A 48 19.49 38.69 26.12
CA ALA A 48 19.09 37.31 25.87
C ALA A 48 17.94 37.18 24.85
N VAL A 49 17.02 38.17 24.82
CA VAL A 49 15.95 38.23 23.80
C VAL A 49 16.56 38.51 22.42
N GLY A 50 17.55 39.40 22.35
CA GLY A 50 18.27 39.70 21.11
C GLY A 50 18.99 38.47 20.57
N LEU A 51 19.67 37.72 21.45
CA LEU A 51 20.38 36.49 21.09
C LEU A 51 19.44 35.39 20.57
N LEU A 52 18.26 35.22 21.19
CA LEU A 52 17.25 34.27 20.71
C LEU A 52 16.71 34.65 19.33
N LEU A 53 16.44 35.94 19.11
CA LEU A 53 15.76 36.41 17.90
C LEU A 53 16.72 36.64 16.72
N ARG A 54 17.96 37.07 16.96
CA ARG A 54 18.93 37.45 15.91
C ARG A 54 20.18 36.56 15.86
N GLY A 55 20.42 35.77 16.89
CA GLY A 55 21.58 34.90 17.00
C GLY A 55 22.70 35.47 17.86
N ALA A 56 23.74 34.67 18.06
CA ALA A 56 24.83 34.90 19.01
C ALA A 56 26.21 35.06 18.34
N VAL A 57 26.26 35.06 17.01
CA VAL A 57 27.46 35.27 16.20
C VAL A 57 27.61 36.77 15.87
N ALA A 58 28.86 37.25 15.75
CA ALA A 58 29.17 38.67 15.51
C ALA A 58 28.66 39.20 14.15
N GLU A 59 28.30 40.49 14.08
CA GLU A 59 27.74 41.18 12.89
C GLU A 59 28.53 40.93 11.58
N GLU A 60 29.86 40.81 11.66
CA GLU A 60 30.73 40.57 10.49
C GLU A 60 30.63 39.13 9.94
N LEU A 61 30.03 38.22 10.70
CA LEU A 61 29.86 36.79 10.41
C LEU A 61 28.37 36.40 10.37
N GLU A 62 27.47 37.40 10.37
CA GLU A 62 26.03 37.22 10.46
C GLU A 62 25.44 36.43 9.28
N SER A 63 24.40 35.67 9.64
CA SER A 63 23.45 35.06 8.71
C SER A 63 22.95 36.07 7.69
N ARG A 64 22.73 35.61 6.45
CA ARG A 64 21.99 36.37 5.44
C ARG A 64 20.54 36.71 5.83
N PHE A 65 20.03 36.11 6.90
CA PHE A 65 18.72 36.41 7.47
C PHE A 65 18.89 37.21 8.76
N ALA A 66 18.09 38.28 8.91
CA ALA A 66 18.11 39.15 10.09
C ALA A 66 17.55 38.50 11.36
N TRP A 67 16.84 37.37 11.22
CA TRP A 67 16.19 36.64 12.31
C TRP A 67 16.63 35.18 12.32
N THR A 68 16.68 34.56 13.50
CA THR A 68 16.93 33.13 13.66
C THR A 68 15.78 32.29 13.07
N PRO A 69 16.04 31.03 12.67
CA PRO A 69 14.99 30.11 12.23
C PRO A 69 13.80 30.02 13.18
N LEU A 70 14.03 29.85 14.49
CA LEU A 70 12.95 29.81 15.48
C LEU A 70 12.13 31.11 15.51
N ALA A 71 12.77 32.28 15.41
CA ALA A 71 12.08 33.57 15.40
C ALA A 71 11.23 33.79 14.14
N LEU A 72 11.71 33.28 13.00
CA LEU A 72 10.98 33.28 11.73
C LEU A 72 9.75 32.38 11.79
N GLU A 73 9.89 31.17 12.34
CA GLU A 73 8.80 30.21 12.50
C GLU A 73 7.68 30.74 13.41
N LEU A 74 8.04 31.33 14.55
CA LEU A 74 7.06 31.95 15.45
C LEU A 74 6.33 33.14 14.80
N GLY A 75 7.04 33.92 13.98
CA GLY A 75 6.42 35.00 13.18
C GLY A 75 5.40 34.45 12.19
N ALA A 76 5.79 33.42 11.42
CA ALA A 76 4.91 32.81 10.42
C ALA A 76 3.65 32.19 11.06
N ILE A 77 3.75 31.61 12.27
CA ILE A 77 2.60 31.10 13.03
C ILE A 77 1.65 32.24 13.43
N GLN A 78 2.19 33.36 13.89
CA GLN A 78 1.41 34.54 14.27
C GLN A 78 0.73 35.19 13.06
N ASP A 79 1.38 35.23 11.90
CA ASP A 79 0.83 35.83 10.68
C ASP A 79 -0.33 35.02 10.08
N GLU A 80 -0.35 33.70 10.31
CA GLU A 80 -1.50 32.86 9.96
C GLU A 80 -2.70 33.04 10.92
N GLY A 81 -2.60 33.95 11.88
CA GLY A 81 -3.69 34.33 12.78
C GLY A 81 -3.89 33.38 13.96
N HIS A 82 -2.90 32.54 14.28
CA HIS A 82 -2.94 31.71 15.48
C HIS A 82 -2.57 32.54 16.71
N GLU A 83 -3.53 32.70 17.62
CA GLU A 83 -3.30 33.30 18.93
C GLU A 83 -3.25 32.23 20.03
N GLY A 84 -2.42 32.44 21.05
CA GLY A 84 -2.35 31.61 22.25
C GLY A 84 -1.09 30.73 22.35
N GLN A 85 -1.26 29.54 22.92
CA GLN A 85 -0.14 28.68 23.30
C GLN A 85 0.52 27.97 22.10
N VAL A 86 1.84 28.01 22.03
CA VAL A 86 2.68 27.26 21.08
C VAL A 86 3.62 26.35 21.86
N ARG A 87 3.50 25.04 21.64
CA ARG A 87 4.44 24.05 22.17
C ARG A 87 5.51 23.82 21.13
N VAL A 88 6.76 24.05 21.49
CA VAL A 88 7.93 23.91 20.61
C VAL A 88 8.67 22.64 21.01
N LEU A 89 8.63 21.64 20.15
CA LEU A 89 9.46 20.44 20.26
C LEU A 89 10.83 20.75 19.65
N LEU A 90 11.83 21.00 20.51
CA LEU A 90 13.20 21.31 20.11
C LEU A 90 13.98 20.02 19.87
N LEU A 91 14.27 19.73 18.61
CA LEU A 91 15.00 18.53 18.21
C LEU A 91 16.47 18.87 17.90
N GLY A 92 17.35 18.45 18.81
CA GLY A 92 18.80 18.52 18.66
C GLY A 92 19.39 17.15 18.38
N SER A 93 20.39 17.07 17.48
CA SER A 93 21.09 15.81 17.22
C SER A 93 22.36 15.70 18.06
N SER A 94 22.55 14.55 18.71
CA SER A 94 23.80 14.16 19.39
C SER A 94 24.82 13.47 18.46
N SER A 95 24.47 13.34 17.18
CA SER A 95 25.15 12.49 16.19
C SER A 95 25.36 13.19 14.84
N GLY A 96 26.24 12.63 14.00
CA GLY A 96 26.54 13.17 12.66
C GLY A 96 27.69 14.18 12.62
N TYR A 97 27.77 14.99 11.56
CA TYR A 97 28.80 16.02 11.36
C TYR A 97 28.22 17.40 11.72
N GLY A 98 28.57 17.91 12.91
CA GLY A 98 27.99 19.15 13.44
C GLY A 98 26.75 18.90 14.31
N ALA A 99 26.90 18.05 15.33
CA ALA A 99 25.87 17.82 16.35
C ALA A 99 25.33 19.15 16.92
N THR A 100 24.03 19.20 17.19
CA THR A 100 23.28 20.40 17.58
C THR A 100 22.60 20.27 18.95
N ALA A 101 22.84 19.17 19.67
CA ALA A 101 22.33 18.93 21.02
C ALA A 101 22.64 20.08 22.00
N ASP A 102 23.88 20.59 21.98
CA ASP A 102 24.31 21.71 22.84
C ASP A 102 23.62 23.04 22.51
N ILE A 103 23.30 23.28 21.23
CA ILE A 103 22.49 24.43 20.81
C ILE A 103 21.05 24.25 21.32
N ALA A 104 20.47 23.06 21.17
CA ALA A 104 19.11 22.76 21.60
C ALA A 104 18.95 22.92 23.12
N GLU A 105 19.90 22.40 23.90
CA GLU A 105 19.96 22.56 25.36
C GLU A 105 20.00 24.04 25.78
N ALA A 106 20.82 24.85 25.09
CA ALA A 106 20.92 26.28 25.37
C ALA A 106 19.63 27.03 25.03
N LEU A 107 18.99 26.71 23.89
CA LEU A 107 17.72 27.31 23.48
C LEU A 107 16.58 26.93 24.43
N ALA A 108 16.49 25.66 24.86
CA ALA A 108 15.51 25.20 25.83
C ALA A 108 15.64 25.98 27.15
N SER A 109 16.87 26.08 27.66
CA SER A 109 17.16 26.82 28.89
C SER A 109 16.82 28.31 28.78
N LEU A 110 16.97 28.92 27.60
CA LEU A 110 16.54 30.30 27.35
C LEU A 110 15.02 30.44 27.36
N LEU A 111 14.29 29.53 26.70
CA LEU A 111 12.83 29.54 26.62
C LEU A 111 12.15 29.22 27.96
N GLU A 112 12.89 28.67 28.94
CA GLU A 112 12.41 28.51 30.32
C GLU A 112 12.31 29.82 31.11
N ARG A 113 13.01 30.87 30.68
CA ARG A 113 13.08 32.14 31.42
C ARG A 113 11.82 32.98 31.18
N ASP A 114 11.20 33.44 32.28
CA ASP A 114 9.96 34.24 32.23
C ASP A 114 10.11 35.52 31.40
N GLU A 115 11.27 36.18 31.46
CA GLU A 115 11.55 37.39 30.68
C GLU A 115 11.54 37.13 29.16
N ILE A 116 12.01 35.95 28.73
CA ILE A 116 12.00 35.53 27.33
C ILE A 116 10.57 35.23 26.89
N ARG A 117 9.83 34.43 27.68
CA ARG A 117 8.42 34.13 27.38
C ARG A 117 7.56 35.39 27.33
N ALA A 118 7.76 36.33 28.25
CA ALA A 118 7.07 37.62 28.26
C ALA A 118 7.43 38.47 27.01
N ALA A 119 8.69 38.44 26.58
CA ALA A 119 9.12 39.14 25.36
C ALA A 119 8.52 38.51 24.09
N LEU A 120 8.48 37.19 23.99
CA LEU A 120 7.84 36.46 22.89
C LEU A 120 6.33 36.73 22.85
N HIS A 121 5.66 36.70 24.00
CA HIS A 121 4.24 37.05 24.11
C HIS A 121 3.99 38.51 23.71
N LYS A 122 4.84 39.44 24.14
CA LYS A 122 4.73 40.86 23.74
C LYS A 122 4.94 41.07 22.24
N ARG A 123 5.84 40.31 21.62
CA ARG A 123 6.21 40.46 20.21
C ARG A 123 5.23 39.78 19.26
N TYR A 124 4.85 38.53 19.56
CA TYR A 124 4.07 37.66 18.68
C TYR A 124 2.67 37.33 19.23
N GLY A 125 2.33 37.72 20.46
CA GLY A 125 1.08 37.29 21.10
C GLY A 125 1.04 35.81 21.50
N LEU A 126 2.18 35.10 21.41
CA LEU A 126 2.27 33.66 21.61
C LEU A 126 2.77 33.30 23.01
N GLU A 127 2.14 32.32 23.65
CA GLU A 127 2.63 31.71 24.89
C GLU A 127 3.48 30.48 24.55
N VAL A 128 4.80 30.64 24.58
CA VAL A 128 5.73 29.61 24.12
C VAL A 128 6.16 28.68 25.25
N ILE A 129 5.98 27.37 25.05
CA ILE A 129 6.47 26.30 25.93
C ILE A 129 7.43 25.44 25.13
N ALA A 130 8.64 25.21 25.64
CA ALA A 130 9.63 24.38 24.98
C ALA A 130 9.72 22.99 25.63
N GLU A 131 9.88 21.98 24.80
CA GLU A 131 10.21 20.61 25.19
C GLU A 131 11.48 20.20 24.45
N LEU A 132 12.48 19.75 25.19
CA LEU A 132 13.81 19.44 24.66
C LEU A 132 13.97 17.93 24.43
N HIS A 133 14.41 17.58 23.23
CA HIS A 133 14.95 16.25 22.92
C HIS A 133 16.32 16.43 22.23
N ALA A 134 17.39 16.35 23.02
CA ALA A 134 18.78 16.62 22.58
C ALA A 134 19.58 15.34 22.31
N ASP A 135 19.07 14.20 22.76
CA ASP A 135 19.63 12.85 22.62
C ASP A 135 19.13 12.12 21.36
N GLY A 136 18.59 12.89 20.40
CA GLY A 136 18.24 12.39 19.08
C GLY A 136 19.45 11.79 18.36
N ASP A 137 19.27 10.57 17.85
CA ASP A 137 20.16 9.97 16.86
C ASP A 137 19.56 10.30 15.47
N LEU A 138 20.39 10.70 14.52
CA LEU A 138 19.92 10.91 13.15
C LEU A 138 19.38 9.59 12.56
N ASN A 139 19.84 8.45 13.08
CA ASN A 139 19.35 7.14 12.74
C ASN A 139 18.17 6.77 13.66
N GLU A 140 16.95 6.90 13.16
CA GLU A 140 15.72 6.58 13.89
C GLU A 140 15.69 5.14 14.43
N GLN A 141 16.35 4.19 13.75
CA GLN A 141 16.41 2.80 14.21
C GLN A 141 17.33 2.56 15.42
N VAL A 142 18.19 3.54 15.76
CA VAL A 142 19.17 3.45 16.85
C VAL A 142 18.87 4.46 17.97
N GLY A 143 18.05 5.47 17.69
CA GLY A 143 17.64 6.50 18.64
C GLY A 143 17.09 5.94 19.95
N ARG A 144 17.40 6.60 21.07
CA ARG A 144 16.90 6.23 22.40
C ARG A 144 15.44 6.63 22.64
N GLY A 145 14.80 7.33 21.70
CA GLY A 145 13.37 7.63 21.70
C GLY A 145 12.85 7.74 20.26
N ASP A 146 11.62 7.27 20.07
CA ASP A 146 10.92 7.29 18.79
C ASP A 146 10.34 8.69 18.55
N LEU A 147 10.75 9.33 17.45
CA LEU A 147 10.25 10.65 17.03
C LEU A 147 8.71 10.67 16.96
N THR A 148 8.11 9.53 16.60
CA THR A 148 6.66 9.29 16.59
C THR A 148 6.07 9.54 17.97
N SER A 149 6.57 8.85 19.00
CA SER A 149 6.08 8.98 20.37
C SER A 149 6.26 10.40 20.93
N TRP A 150 7.32 11.11 20.54
CA TRP A 150 7.53 12.50 20.96
C TRP A 150 6.50 13.44 20.35
N VAL A 151 6.23 13.31 19.06
CA VAL A 151 5.23 14.12 18.36
C VAL A 151 3.83 13.83 18.91
N GLU A 152 3.45 12.57 19.09
CA GLU A 152 2.16 12.16 19.69
C GLU A 152 1.99 12.73 21.11
N ALA A 153 3.00 12.57 21.98
CA ALA A 153 2.94 13.09 23.34
C ALA A 153 2.89 14.63 23.39
N ALA A 154 3.52 15.30 22.41
CA ALA A 154 3.53 16.73 22.30
C ALA A 154 2.20 17.31 21.77
N HIS A 155 1.61 16.66 20.77
CA HIS A 155 0.36 17.04 20.12
C HIS A 155 -0.86 16.71 20.98
N GLY A 156 -0.85 15.56 21.65
CA GLY A 156 -1.94 15.09 22.50
C GLY A 156 -3.19 14.72 21.69
N THR A 157 -4.39 15.03 22.20
CA THR A 157 -5.67 14.74 21.54
C THR A 157 -6.20 15.90 20.68
N ALA A 158 -5.34 16.86 20.30
CA ALA A 158 -5.72 18.10 19.65
C ALA A 158 -5.84 17.95 18.11
N VAL A 159 -6.74 17.06 17.67
CA VAL A 159 -6.88 16.62 16.25
C VAL A 159 -7.11 17.79 15.27
N ASP A 160 -7.77 18.86 15.69
CA ASP A 160 -8.17 19.96 14.79
C ASP A 160 -7.07 21.03 14.56
N ARG A 161 -5.85 20.82 15.08
CA ARG A 161 -4.80 21.83 15.03
C ARG A 161 -3.55 21.37 14.29
N PRO A 162 -3.06 22.21 13.35
CA PRO A 162 -1.99 21.88 12.44
C PRO A 162 -0.65 21.84 13.18
N VAL A 163 0.20 20.90 12.78
CA VAL A 163 1.59 20.81 13.21
C VAL A 163 2.47 21.61 12.25
N VAL A 164 3.24 22.56 12.77
CA VAL A 164 4.24 23.27 11.98
C VAL A 164 5.55 22.53 12.07
N VAL A 165 6.13 22.13 10.94
CA VAL A 165 7.44 21.49 10.86
C VAL A 165 8.45 22.48 10.28
N SER A 166 9.57 22.67 10.97
CA SER A 166 10.63 23.55 10.49
C SER A 166 11.25 23.02 9.20
N MET A 167 11.29 23.88 8.18
CA MET A 167 12.12 23.73 6.98
C MET A 167 13.09 24.91 6.82
N ILE A 168 13.32 25.69 7.88
CA ILE A 168 14.24 26.83 7.87
C ILE A 168 15.60 26.40 8.40
N GLY A 169 15.64 25.99 9.67
CA GLY A 169 16.82 25.52 10.40
C GLY A 169 17.15 24.05 10.15
N GLY A 170 18.24 23.58 10.75
CA GLY A 170 18.56 22.15 10.80
C GLY A 170 18.93 21.47 9.47
N ALA A 171 19.24 20.18 9.58
CA ALA A 171 19.53 19.33 8.43
C ALA A 171 18.25 18.96 7.69
N THR A 172 18.26 19.03 6.36
CA THR A 172 17.12 18.64 5.50
C THR A 172 16.59 17.25 5.83
N MET A 173 17.47 16.31 6.18
CA MET A 173 17.10 14.94 6.55
C MET A 173 16.15 14.92 7.76
N MET A 174 16.51 15.60 8.85
CA MET A 174 15.68 15.64 10.05
C MET A 174 14.36 16.37 9.83
N CYS A 175 14.36 17.41 8.99
CA CYS A 175 13.14 18.13 8.64
C CYS A 175 12.15 17.19 7.91
N LEU A 176 12.67 16.37 6.99
CA LEU A 176 11.87 15.40 6.25
C LEU A 176 11.43 14.20 7.09
N SER A 177 12.29 13.72 8.00
CA SER A 177 11.92 12.71 8.99
C SER A 177 10.77 13.19 9.88
N ALA A 178 10.87 14.40 10.44
CA ALA A 178 9.81 14.99 11.23
C ALA A 178 8.51 15.19 10.43
N MET A 179 8.61 15.70 9.20
CA MET A 179 7.45 15.82 8.32
C MET A 179 6.84 14.46 8.00
N GLY A 180 7.66 13.44 7.69
CA GLY A 180 7.20 12.08 7.40
C GLY A 180 6.46 11.45 8.59
N VAL A 181 7.00 11.59 9.80
CA VAL A 181 6.33 11.13 11.03
C VAL A 181 5.00 11.85 11.25
N VAL A 182 4.98 13.18 11.14
CA VAL A 182 3.74 13.96 11.31
C VAL A 182 2.69 13.58 10.27
N ASP A 183 3.10 13.30 9.03
CA ASP A 183 2.21 12.83 7.96
C ASP A 183 1.69 11.41 8.23
N GLN A 184 2.55 10.49 8.70
CA GLN A 184 2.18 9.12 9.06
C GLN A 184 1.26 9.05 10.29
N LEU A 185 1.32 10.04 11.18
CA LEU A 185 0.39 10.19 12.31
C LEU A 185 -0.99 10.75 11.90
N GLY A 186 -1.19 11.08 10.62
CA GLY A 186 -2.46 11.63 10.13
C GLY A 186 -2.75 13.05 10.62
N TYR A 187 -1.72 13.84 10.93
CA TYR A 187 -1.89 15.22 11.38
C TYR A 187 -1.79 16.20 10.21
N ASP A 188 -2.69 17.20 10.15
CA ASP A 188 -2.54 18.33 9.23
C ASP A 188 -1.23 19.05 9.54
N TRP A 189 -0.41 19.29 8.52
CA TRP A 189 0.90 19.90 8.71
C TRP A 189 1.21 21.04 7.76
N ARG A 190 2.11 21.92 8.24
CA ARG A 190 2.63 23.06 7.49
C ARG A 190 4.14 23.09 7.58
N LEU A 191 4.80 23.36 6.46
CA LEU A 191 6.25 23.56 6.42
C LEU A 191 6.57 25.05 6.57
N ALA A 192 7.32 25.40 7.60
CA ALA A 192 7.86 26.74 7.73
C ALA A 192 9.09 26.92 6.84
N VAL A 193 9.02 27.83 5.88
CA VAL A 193 10.10 28.10 4.92
C VAL A 193 10.58 29.54 5.02
N ALA A 194 11.88 29.74 4.82
CA ALA A 194 12.47 31.08 4.82
C ALA A 194 12.06 31.86 3.57
N GLY A 195 11.83 33.16 3.73
CA GLY A 195 11.69 34.11 2.62
C GLY A 195 13.00 34.32 1.84
N SER A 196 12.97 35.28 0.91
CA SER A 196 14.18 35.73 0.21
C SER A 196 15.10 36.55 1.15
N PRO A 197 16.37 36.83 0.82
CA PRO A 197 17.23 37.65 1.67
C PRO A 197 16.70 39.09 1.79
N ASP A 198 15.94 39.53 0.78
CA ASP A 198 15.25 40.82 0.74
C ASP A 198 13.84 40.76 1.37
N ASP A 199 13.40 39.58 1.79
CA ASP A 199 12.09 39.30 2.42
C ASP A 199 12.32 38.55 3.73
N ALA A 200 12.41 39.31 4.83
CA ALA A 200 12.77 38.79 6.14
C ALA A 200 11.65 37.97 6.83
N GLU A 201 10.54 37.69 6.14
CA GLU A 201 9.40 36.93 6.68
C GLU A 201 9.45 35.46 6.23
N ALA A 202 9.12 34.54 7.13
CA ALA A 202 8.91 33.14 6.79
C ALA A 202 7.46 32.90 6.40
N ARG A 203 7.25 31.84 5.62
CA ARG A 203 5.93 31.46 5.10
C ARG A 203 5.62 30.03 5.50
N LEU A 204 4.33 29.74 5.65
CA LEU A 204 3.84 28.39 5.91
C LEU A 204 3.31 27.79 4.61
N ILE A 205 4.01 26.78 4.10
CA ILE A 205 3.52 25.97 2.98
C ILE A 205 2.60 24.91 3.57
N ARG A 206 1.35 24.90 3.12
CA ARG A 206 0.37 23.90 3.53
C ARG A 206 0.62 22.60 2.78
N ARG A 207 0.34 21.49 3.46
CA ARG A 207 0.15 20.20 2.80
C ARG A 207 -0.89 20.33 1.67
N GLY A 208 -0.64 19.65 0.55
CA GLY A 208 -1.63 19.54 -0.53
C GLY A 208 -2.88 18.79 -0.07
N HIS A 209 -4.06 19.29 -0.44
CA HIS A 209 -5.32 18.59 -0.25
C HIS A 209 -5.85 18.15 -1.61
N HIS A 210 -5.99 16.83 -1.79
CA HIS A 210 -6.36 16.22 -3.06
C HIS A 210 -7.73 15.56 -2.95
N GLY A 211 -8.79 16.38 -2.94
CA GLY A 211 -10.16 15.91 -2.69
C GLY A 211 -10.67 14.83 -3.65
N ASN A 212 -10.04 14.60 -4.81
CA ASN A 212 -10.41 13.55 -5.77
C ASN A 212 -9.60 12.27 -5.60
N ALA A 213 -8.53 12.29 -4.80
CA ALA A 213 -7.66 11.14 -4.60
C ALA A 213 -8.45 9.87 -4.20
N PRO A 214 -9.47 9.92 -3.31
CA PRO A 214 -10.20 8.72 -2.93
C PRO A 214 -10.81 8.00 -4.14
N PHE A 215 -11.41 8.73 -5.10
CA PHE A 215 -11.93 8.15 -6.33
C PHE A 215 -10.85 7.44 -7.14
N TYR A 216 -9.74 8.11 -7.41
CA TYR A 216 -8.67 7.56 -8.24
C TYR A 216 -8.02 6.33 -7.61
N TRP A 217 -7.83 6.34 -6.29
CA TRP A 217 -7.29 5.20 -5.54
C TRP A 217 -8.24 4.01 -5.52
N LEU A 218 -9.52 4.21 -5.18
CA LEU A 218 -10.52 3.14 -5.23
C LEU A 218 -10.59 2.53 -6.62
N ARG A 219 -10.64 3.39 -7.65
CA ARG A 219 -10.68 2.96 -9.05
C ARG A 219 -9.43 2.14 -9.40
N ALA A 220 -8.22 2.69 -9.24
CA ALA A 220 -6.96 2.03 -9.60
C ALA A 220 -6.71 0.70 -8.88
N LEU A 221 -7.25 0.55 -7.67
CA LEU A 221 -7.19 -0.70 -6.91
C LEU A 221 -8.30 -1.71 -7.29
N GLY A 222 -9.19 -1.37 -8.22
CA GLY A 222 -10.23 -2.26 -8.76
C GLY A 222 -11.57 -2.21 -8.03
N TYR A 223 -11.79 -1.26 -7.11
CA TYR A 223 -13.04 -1.08 -6.35
C TYR A 223 -14.00 -0.15 -7.09
N LEU A 224 -14.47 -0.58 -8.26
CA LEU A 224 -15.26 0.26 -9.17
C LEU A 224 -16.63 0.67 -8.59
N GLU A 225 -17.25 -0.21 -7.81
CA GLU A 225 -18.52 0.08 -7.13
C GLU A 225 -18.33 1.15 -6.06
N GLN A 226 -17.33 0.99 -5.20
CA GLN A 226 -16.98 1.92 -4.13
C GLN A 226 -16.55 3.27 -4.73
N ALA A 227 -15.75 3.28 -5.79
CA ALA A 227 -15.37 4.50 -6.49
C ALA A 227 -16.60 5.23 -7.06
N ALA A 228 -17.54 4.50 -7.68
CA ALA A 228 -18.77 5.09 -8.21
C ALA A 228 -19.69 5.61 -7.09
N GLN A 229 -19.77 4.88 -5.96
CA GLN A 229 -20.51 5.30 -4.78
C GLN A 229 -19.92 6.57 -4.17
N TRP A 230 -18.61 6.61 -3.97
CA TRP A 230 -17.90 7.78 -3.47
C TRP A 230 -18.15 8.99 -4.38
N ALA A 231 -18.03 8.82 -5.70
CA ALA A 231 -18.28 9.90 -6.67
C ALA A 231 -19.70 10.45 -6.55
N ARG A 232 -20.72 9.59 -6.44
CA ARG A 232 -22.12 10.02 -6.22
C ARG A 232 -22.32 10.77 -4.91
N GLN A 233 -21.75 10.27 -3.82
CA GLN A 233 -21.88 10.89 -2.50
C GLN A 233 -21.25 12.28 -2.43
N HIS A 234 -20.19 12.51 -3.21
CA HIS A 234 -19.45 13.78 -3.25
C HIS A 234 -19.83 14.67 -4.44
N GLY A 235 -20.82 14.27 -5.25
CA GLY A 235 -21.28 15.01 -6.43
C GLY A 235 -20.20 15.17 -7.51
N ARG A 236 -19.40 14.12 -7.71
CA ARG A 236 -18.23 14.04 -8.61
C ARG A 236 -18.40 12.98 -9.70
N GLU A 237 -19.62 12.72 -10.15
CA GLU A 237 -19.88 11.68 -11.16
C GLU A 237 -19.18 11.96 -12.51
N GLU A 238 -18.73 13.20 -12.77
CA GLU A 238 -17.94 13.52 -13.98
C GLU A 238 -16.58 12.80 -14.03
N LEU A 239 -16.11 12.25 -12.91
CA LEU A 239 -14.89 11.44 -12.84
C LEU A 239 -15.09 10.01 -13.41
N ILE A 240 -16.34 9.55 -13.52
CA ILE A 240 -16.69 8.22 -14.03
C ILE A 240 -16.74 8.28 -15.56
N ASP A 241 -15.75 7.67 -16.21
CA ASP A 241 -15.71 7.56 -17.67
C ASP A 241 -16.41 6.30 -18.21
N GLU A 242 -16.42 6.18 -19.55
CA GLU A 242 -17.03 5.05 -20.25
C GLU A 242 -16.33 3.72 -19.98
N GLU A 243 -14.99 3.74 -19.82
CA GLU A 243 -14.22 2.52 -19.51
C GLU A 243 -14.58 2.01 -18.11
N HIS A 244 -14.65 2.89 -17.11
CA HIS A 244 -15.13 2.56 -15.75
C HIS A 244 -16.53 1.97 -15.80
N THR A 245 -17.46 2.64 -16.48
CA THR A 245 -18.87 2.23 -16.55
C THR A 245 -19.03 0.85 -17.22
N ARG A 246 -18.31 0.62 -18.33
CA ARG A 246 -18.31 -0.67 -19.02
C ARG A 246 -17.76 -1.77 -18.12
N LEU A 247 -16.61 -1.53 -17.50
CA LEU A 247 -15.93 -2.53 -16.67
C LEU A 247 -16.77 -2.90 -15.45
N LEU A 248 -17.36 -1.91 -14.78
CA LEU A 248 -18.28 -2.14 -13.67
C LEU A 248 -19.47 -3.04 -14.08
N ARG A 249 -20.08 -2.76 -15.24
CA ARG A 249 -21.17 -3.58 -15.78
C ARG A 249 -20.74 -5.02 -16.06
N ASP A 250 -19.55 -5.21 -16.63
CA ASP A 250 -19.02 -6.54 -16.93
C ASP A 250 -18.80 -7.35 -15.64
N LEU A 251 -18.22 -6.74 -14.60
CA LEU A 251 -18.02 -7.37 -13.30
C LEU A 251 -19.36 -7.77 -12.65
N GLN A 252 -20.34 -6.86 -12.65
CA GLN A 252 -21.68 -7.10 -12.11
C GLN A 252 -22.42 -8.22 -12.87
N ALA A 253 -22.19 -8.38 -14.18
CA ALA A 253 -22.79 -9.47 -14.95
C ALA A 253 -22.25 -10.85 -14.56
N VAL A 254 -21.02 -10.92 -14.03
CA VAL A 254 -20.39 -12.18 -13.61
C VAL A 254 -20.64 -12.48 -12.14
N LEU A 255 -20.38 -11.50 -11.26
CA LEU A 255 -20.41 -11.67 -9.80
C LEU A 255 -21.77 -11.33 -9.18
N GLY A 256 -22.63 -10.62 -9.91
CA GLY A 256 -23.78 -9.92 -9.35
C GLY A 256 -23.42 -8.50 -8.91
N GLY A 257 -24.44 -7.64 -8.79
CA GLY A 257 -24.27 -6.25 -8.34
C GLY A 257 -25.01 -5.97 -7.03
N ALA A 258 -24.52 -4.97 -6.29
CA ALA A 258 -25.19 -4.46 -5.09
C ALA A 258 -26.65 -4.06 -5.41
N GLY A 259 -27.61 -4.63 -4.67
CA GLY A 259 -29.05 -4.37 -4.84
C GLY A 259 -29.79 -5.34 -5.77
N GLN A 260 -29.14 -6.43 -6.24
CA GLN A 260 -29.87 -7.53 -6.90
C GLN A 260 -30.67 -8.36 -5.89
N GLU A 261 -31.91 -8.69 -6.25
CA GLU A 261 -32.77 -9.53 -5.41
C GLU A 261 -32.30 -10.99 -5.43
N ARG A 262 -32.33 -11.63 -4.26
CA ARG A 262 -31.98 -13.05 -4.11
C ARG A 262 -32.90 -13.91 -5.01
N GLY A 263 -32.29 -14.73 -5.86
CA GLY A 263 -33.01 -15.60 -6.81
C GLY A 263 -33.30 -14.98 -8.17
N GLU A 264 -32.87 -13.73 -8.43
CA GLU A 264 -32.93 -13.15 -9.78
C GLU A 264 -31.96 -13.89 -10.72
N VAL A 265 -32.51 -14.53 -11.76
CA VAL A 265 -31.72 -15.31 -12.73
C VAL A 265 -30.90 -14.37 -13.61
N LEU A 266 -29.58 -14.38 -13.41
CA LEU A 266 -28.64 -13.69 -14.29
C LEU A 266 -28.52 -14.43 -15.64
N ALA A 267 -28.40 -13.66 -16.73
CA ALA A 267 -27.98 -14.21 -18.01
C ALA A 267 -26.61 -14.89 -17.89
N ALA A 268 -26.34 -15.89 -18.72
CA ALA A 268 -25.04 -16.56 -18.76
C ALA A 268 -23.93 -15.55 -19.09
N ALA A 269 -22.83 -15.61 -18.34
CA ALA A 269 -21.69 -14.72 -18.56
C ALA A 269 -21.04 -15.00 -19.93
N THR A 270 -20.66 -13.93 -20.63
CA THR A 270 -19.89 -14.04 -21.87
C THR A 270 -18.40 -14.23 -21.57
N ASP A 271 -17.64 -14.71 -22.56
CA ASP A 271 -16.19 -14.80 -22.46
C ASP A 271 -15.55 -13.41 -22.32
N GLU A 272 -16.11 -12.37 -22.96
CA GLU A 272 -15.68 -10.98 -22.80
C GLU A 272 -15.84 -10.45 -21.37
N GLN A 273 -16.97 -10.74 -20.72
CA GLN A 273 -17.23 -10.31 -19.33
C GLN A 273 -16.30 -11.03 -18.36
N LEU A 274 -16.07 -12.32 -18.57
CA LEU A 274 -15.08 -13.09 -17.81
C LEU A 274 -13.65 -12.59 -18.06
N ALA A 275 -13.33 -12.15 -19.28
CA ALA A 275 -12.02 -11.55 -19.59
C ALA A 275 -11.81 -10.24 -18.82
N SER A 276 -12.85 -9.40 -18.73
CA SER A 276 -12.86 -8.18 -17.91
C SER A 276 -12.64 -8.50 -16.43
N LEU A 277 -13.31 -9.52 -15.88
CA LEU A 277 -13.10 -9.99 -14.50
C LEU A 277 -11.66 -10.47 -14.29
N VAL A 278 -11.15 -11.37 -15.15
CA VAL A 278 -9.77 -11.88 -15.07
C VAL A 278 -8.77 -10.73 -15.13
N ALA A 279 -8.96 -9.74 -16.00
CA ALA A 279 -8.06 -8.60 -16.10
C ALA A 279 -7.99 -7.79 -14.80
N VAL A 280 -9.15 -7.48 -14.19
CA VAL A 280 -9.21 -6.72 -12.93
C VAL A 280 -8.61 -7.52 -11.78
N GLU A 281 -9.04 -8.77 -11.62
CA GLU A 281 -8.60 -9.65 -10.54
C GLU A 281 -7.10 -9.96 -10.62
N MET A 282 -6.58 -10.27 -11.81
CA MET A 282 -5.13 -10.47 -12.00
C MET A 282 -4.33 -9.18 -11.78
N THR A 283 -4.90 -8.01 -12.06
CA THR A 283 -4.24 -6.73 -11.73
C THR A 283 -4.23 -6.48 -10.21
N ARG A 284 -5.29 -6.87 -9.49
CA ARG A 284 -5.31 -6.86 -8.03
C ARG A 284 -4.34 -7.89 -7.45
N ALA A 285 -4.11 -9.00 -8.13
CA ALA A 285 -3.19 -10.07 -7.75
C ALA A 285 -3.37 -10.51 -6.29
N ASP A 286 -4.62 -10.80 -5.91
CA ASP A 286 -4.98 -11.39 -4.62
C ASP A 286 -5.00 -12.92 -4.65
N ASN A 287 -5.13 -13.52 -3.49
CA ASN A 287 -5.54 -14.88 -3.23
C ASN A 287 -6.91 -15.12 -3.86
N GLY A 288 -6.96 -15.71 -5.05
CA GLY A 288 -8.21 -15.92 -5.80
C GLY A 288 -8.25 -15.24 -7.18
N ALA A 289 -7.26 -14.42 -7.51
CA ALA A 289 -7.23 -13.70 -8.78
C ALA A 289 -7.31 -14.61 -10.03
N GLY A 290 -6.82 -15.84 -9.91
CA GLY A 290 -6.83 -16.84 -10.97
C GLY A 290 -8.12 -17.67 -11.08
N LEU A 291 -9.11 -17.50 -10.19
CA LEU A 291 -10.30 -18.37 -10.14
C LEU A 291 -11.09 -18.33 -11.45
N ALA A 292 -11.40 -17.12 -11.92
CA ALA A 292 -12.16 -16.89 -13.15
C ALA A 292 -11.44 -17.35 -14.43
N VAL A 293 -10.11 -17.61 -14.39
CA VAL A 293 -9.33 -18.03 -15.56
C VAL A 293 -9.87 -19.33 -16.14
N ARG A 294 -10.30 -20.26 -15.30
CA ARG A 294 -10.86 -21.55 -15.73
C ARG A 294 -12.20 -21.38 -16.44
N ALA A 295 -13.09 -20.58 -15.87
CA ALA A 295 -14.39 -20.25 -16.47
C ALA A 295 -14.19 -19.55 -17.82
N TRP A 296 -13.25 -18.60 -17.87
CA TRP A 296 -12.90 -17.89 -19.09
C TRP A 296 -12.38 -18.83 -20.18
N VAL A 297 -11.45 -19.75 -19.86
CA VAL A 297 -10.91 -20.71 -20.84
C VAL A 297 -12.01 -21.57 -21.45
N GLU A 298 -12.97 -22.04 -20.64
CA GLU A 298 -14.11 -22.81 -21.13
C GLU A 298 -14.99 -21.95 -22.05
N LYS A 299 -15.44 -20.78 -21.59
CA LYS A 299 -16.36 -19.92 -22.35
C LYS A 299 -15.75 -19.41 -23.65
N HIS A 300 -14.47 -19.04 -23.62
CA HIS A 300 -13.75 -18.61 -24.81
C HIS A 300 -13.54 -19.76 -25.80
N TYR A 301 -13.28 -20.99 -25.32
CA TYR A 301 -13.28 -22.17 -26.18
C TYR A 301 -14.64 -22.39 -26.85
N GLU A 302 -15.76 -22.28 -26.10
CA GLU A 302 -17.10 -22.43 -26.68
C GLU A 302 -17.41 -21.33 -27.71
N ALA A 303 -16.95 -20.09 -27.49
CA ALA A 303 -17.08 -19.00 -28.45
C ALA A 303 -16.31 -19.30 -29.75
N LEU A 304 -15.04 -19.69 -29.65
CA LEU A 304 -14.22 -20.09 -30.80
C LEU A 304 -14.81 -21.30 -31.53
N LEU A 305 -15.37 -22.26 -30.79
CA LEU A 305 -16.05 -23.43 -31.36
C LEU A 305 -17.33 -23.03 -32.12
N ALA A 306 -18.09 -22.08 -31.59
CA ALA A 306 -19.28 -21.57 -32.25
C ALA A 306 -18.92 -20.85 -33.57
N GLU A 307 -17.87 -20.03 -33.56
CA GLU A 307 -17.33 -19.38 -34.76
C GLU A 307 -16.84 -20.41 -35.79
N GLU A 308 -16.10 -21.42 -35.35
CA GLU A 308 -15.62 -22.52 -36.18
C GLU A 308 -16.78 -23.32 -36.82
N ASN A 309 -17.88 -23.49 -36.08
CA ASN A 309 -19.08 -24.18 -36.55
C ASN A 309 -20.01 -23.33 -37.42
N ALA A 310 -19.90 -21.99 -37.37
CA ALA A 310 -20.77 -21.09 -38.15
C ALA A 310 -20.68 -21.31 -39.67
N GLY A 311 -19.54 -21.85 -40.15
CA GLY A 311 -19.32 -22.20 -41.55
C GLY A 311 -19.60 -23.67 -41.92
N ARG A 312 -20.06 -24.50 -40.97
CA ARG A 312 -20.23 -25.96 -41.15
C ARG A 312 -21.70 -26.35 -41.31
N ALA A 313 -21.95 -27.42 -42.06
CA ALA A 313 -23.27 -28.06 -42.08
C ALA A 313 -23.57 -28.69 -40.70
N GLN A 314 -24.85 -28.83 -40.34
CA GLN A 314 -25.27 -29.30 -39.02
C GLN A 314 -24.68 -30.67 -38.65
N ASP A 315 -24.61 -31.60 -39.61
CA ASP A 315 -24.05 -32.95 -39.40
C ASP A 315 -22.51 -32.96 -39.27
N ASP A 316 -21.85 -31.88 -39.67
CA ASP A 316 -20.39 -31.72 -39.65
C ASP A 316 -19.90 -30.82 -38.48
N GLN A 317 -20.82 -30.40 -37.60
CA GLN A 317 -20.47 -29.57 -36.45
C GLN A 317 -19.62 -30.33 -35.44
N ILE A 318 -18.58 -29.66 -34.93
CA ILE A 318 -17.75 -30.19 -33.87
C ILE A 318 -18.47 -30.03 -32.53
N GLY A 319 -18.59 -31.13 -31.79
CA GLY A 319 -19.13 -31.12 -30.43
C GLY A 319 -18.12 -30.59 -29.41
N SER A 320 -18.62 -29.87 -28.39
CA SER A 320 -17.80 -29.37 -27.29
C SER A 320 -17.14 -30.50 -26.51
N VAL A 321 -15.84 -30.37 -26.26
CA VAL A 321 -15.08 -31.33 -25.45
C VAL A 321 -15.42 -31.21 -23.96
N PHE A 322 -15.71 -30.00 -23.47
CA PHE A 322 -16.13 -29.77 -22.08
C PHE A 322 -17.44 -30.49 -21.75
N LYS A 323 -18.36 -30.61 -22.70
CA LYS A 323 -19.63 -31.34 -22.52
C LYS A 323 -19.47 -32.87 -22.48
N ARG A 324 -18.29 -33.41 -22.81
CA ARG A 324 -18.02 -34.85 -22.84
C ARG A 324 -17.55 -35.41 -21.48
N LEU A 325 -17.13 -34.55 -20.55
CA LEU A 325 -16.55 -34.94 -19.27
C LEU A 325 -17.34 -34.37 -18.08
N PRO A 326 -17.71 -35.20 -17.09
CA PRO A 326 -18.34 -34.70 -15.87
C PRO A 326 -17.35 -33.86 -15.06
N GLY A 327 -17.82 -32.75 -14.49
CA GLY A 327 -17.01 -31.84 -13.67
C GLY A 327 -16.04 -30.94 -14.44
N LYS A 328 -15.91 -31.12 -15.77
CA LYS A 328 -15.21 -30.21 -16.70
C LYS A 328 -13.77 -29.83 -16.31
N GLU A 329 -13.09 -30.69 -15.55
CA GLU A 329 -11.73 -30.42 -15.10
C GLU A 329 -10.79 -30.20 -16.31
N LEU A 330 -10.22 -28.98 -16.41
CA LEU A 330 -9.42 -28.56 -17.56
C LEU A 330 -8.27 -29.55 -17.87
N GLY A 331 -7.64 -30.14 -16.85
CA GLY A 331 -6.60 -31.16 -17.04
C GLY A 331 -7.09 -32.42 -17.77
N LYS A 332 -8.30 -32.90 -17.44
CA LYS A 332 -8.91 -34.08 -18.09
C LYS A 332 -9.37 -33.74 -19.51
N VAL A 333 -9.94 -32.55 -19.71
CA VAL A 333 -10.33 -32.04 -21.03
C VAL A 333 -9.11 -31.98 -21.95
N LEU A 334 -8.00 -31.39 -21.49
CA LEU A 334 -6.74 -31.33 -22.25
C LEU A 334 -6.17 -32.73 -22.57
N GLY A 335 -6.26 -33.67 -21.62
CA GLY A 335 -5.89 -35.06 -21.86
C GLY A 335 -6.70 -35.68 -23.00
N LEU A 336 -8.02 -35.53 -22.95
CA LEU A 336 -8.92 -36.03 -23.99
C LEU A 336 -8.62 -35.45 -25.38
N VAL A 337 -8.36 -34.14 -25.46
CA VAL A 337 -8.00 -33.47 -26.72
C VAL A 337 -6.72 -34.06 -27.32
N ARG A 338 -5.70 -34.33 -26.49
CA ARG A 338 -4.43 -34.94 -26.93
C ARG A 338 -4.59 -36.38 -27.36
N ASP A 339 -5.29 -37.18 -26.56
CA ASP A 339 -5.46 -38.61 -26.78
C ASP A 339 -6.24 -38.89 -28.08
N GLU A 340 -7.21 -38.04 -28.39
CA GLU A 340 -8.02 -38.14 -29.62
C GLU A 340 -7.52 -37.26 -30.78
N GLN A 341 -6.42 -36.53 -30.60
CA GLN A 341 -5.80 -35.66 -31.61
C GLN A 341 -6.79 -34.67 -32.24
N LEU A 342 -7.70 -34.13 -31.43
CA LEU A 342 -8.79 -33.26 -31.92
C LEU A 342 -8.27 -31.92 -32.48
N ASP A 343 -7.06 -31.52 -32.10
CA ASP A 343 -6.38 -30.31 -32.56
C ASP A 343 -6.05 -30.32 -34.07
N GLN A 344 -5.92 -31.50 -34.68
CA GLN A 344 -5.62 -31.60 -36.12
C GLN A 344 -6.77 -31.16 -37.02
N GLY A 345 -8.01 -31.21 -36.52
CA GLY A 345 -9.22 -30.88 -37.26
C GLY A 345 -10.04 -29.74 -36.68
N SER A 346 -9.56 -29.12 -35.59
CA SER A 346 -10.28 -28.05 -34.89
C SER A 346 -9.35 -26.95 -34.40
N THR A 347 -9.60 -25.73 -34.88
CA THR A 347 -8.84 -24.54 -34.44
C THR A 347 -9.11 -24.21 -32.97
N SER A 348 -10.35 -24.40 -32.51
CA SER A 348 -10.72 -24.23 -31.10
C SER A 348 -10.02 -25.25 -30.19
N ALA A 349 -9.91 -26.52 -30.60
CA ALA A 349 -9.16 -27.53 -29.87
C ALA A 349 -7.63 -27.26 -29.86
N ALA A 350 -7.08 -26.79 -30.98
CA ALA A 350 -5.67 -26.38 -31.05
C ALA A 350 -5.36 -25.17 -30.16
N TRP A 351 -6.28 -24.19 -30.09
CA TRP A 351 -6.18 -23.08 -29.14
C TRP A 351 -6.18 -23.58 -27.69
N LEU A 352 -7.05 -24.55 -27.36
CA LEU A 352 -7.13 -25.09 -26.00
C LEU A 352 -5.83 -25.78 -25.57
N LEU A 353 -5.18 -26.55 -26.46
CA LEU A 353 -3.87 -27.18 -26.19
C LEU A 353 -2.71 -26.20 -26.06
N THR A 354 -2.84 -25.00 -26.63
CA THR A 354 -1.79 -23.99 -26.61
C THR A 354 -2.03 -22.97 -25.50
N THR A 355 -3.06 -22.14 -25.61
CA THR A 355 -3.38 -21.09 -24.64
C THR A 355 -4.02 -21.66 -23.38
N GLY A 356 -4.99 -22.57 -23.51
CA GLY A 356 -5.69 -23.17 -22.36
C GLY A 356 -4.75 -23.96 -21.45
N ASP A 357 -3.86 -24.78 -22.00
CA ASP A 357 -2.87 -25.54 -21.22
C ASP A 357 -1.88 -24.62 -20.49
N ARG A 358 -1.50 -23.51 -21.11
CA ARG A 358 -0.63 -22.48 -20.48
C ARG A 358 -1.30 -21.77 -19.30
N LEU A 359 -2.61 -21.54 -19.36
CA LEU A 359 -3.37 -20.87 -18.30
C LEU A 359 -3.81 -21.82 -17.19
N ARG A 360 -3.78 -23.14 -17.40
CA ARG A 360 -4.18 -24.14 -16.39
C ARG A 360 -3.46 -23.94 -15.03
N PRO A 361 -2.12 -23.75 -14.96
CA PRO A 361 -1.44 -23.54 -13.68
C PRO A 361 -1.94 -22.32 -12.90
N VAL A 362 -2.30 -21.24 -13.60
CA VAL A 362 -2.80 -19.99 -12.99
C VAL A 362 -4.10 -20.27 -12.22
N GLY A 363 -5.07 -20.93 -12.86
CA GLY A 363 -6.32 -21.31 -12.20
C GLY A 363 -6.14 -22.40 -11.14
N ASN A 364 -5.18 -23.32 -11.32
CA ASN A 364 -4.89 -24.35 -10.31
C ASN A 364 -4.38 -23.77 -9.00
N ARG A 365 -3.45 -22.81 -9.06
CA ARG A 365 -2.85 -22.18 -7.88
C ARG A 365 -3.90 -21.40 -7.08
N ALA A 366 -4.72 -20.60 -7.77
CA ALA A 366 -5.76 -19.81 -7.13
C ALA A 366 -6.82 -20.67 -6.43
N VAL A 367 -7.20 -21.81 -7.04
CA VAL A 367 -8.15 -22.75 -6.44
C VAL A 367 -7.49 -23.55 -5.32
N HIS A 368 -6.47 -24.35 -5.62
CA HIS A 368 -6.03 -25.42 -4.71
C HIS A 368 -5.06 -24.98 -3.62
N ASP A 369 -4.31 -23.91 -3.86
CA ASP A 369 -3.28 -23.45 -2.92
C ASP A 369 -3.73 -22.21 -2.13
N ALA A 370 -4.93 -21.68 -2.45
CA ALA A 370 -5.45 -20.38 -2.01
C ALA A 370 -4.46 -19.22 -2.23
N ALA A 371 -3.52 -19.39 -3.16
CA ALA A 371 -2.37 -18.51 -3.30
C ALA A 371 -2.62 -17.40 -4.32
N ALA A 372 -2.04 -16.24 -4.05
CA ALA A 372 -1.91 -15.17 -5.03
C ALA A 372 -1.12 -15.64 -6.27
N PRO A 373 -1.34 -15.04 -7.45
CA PRO A 373 -0.59 -15.37 -8.65
C PRO A 373 0.90 -15.04 -8.49
N THR A 374 1.77 -15.83 -9.13
CA THR A 374 3.20 -15.51 -9.25
C THR A 374 3.46 -14.48 -10.34
N VAL A 375 4.65 -13.89 -10.37
CA VAL A 375 5.10 -13.04 -11.50
C VAL A 375 5.01 -13.78 -12.84
N SER A 376 5.29 -15.09 -12.86
CA SER A 376 5.17 -15.92 -14.06
C SER A 376 3.72 -16.13 -14.51
N ASP A 377 2.79 -16.25 -13.55
CA ASP A 377 1.36 -16.37 -13.85
C ASP A 377 0.84 -15.09 -14.50
N LEU A 378 1.23 -13.93 -13.96
CA LEU A 378 0.92 -12.61 -14.52
C LEU A 378 1.49 -12.44 -15.94
N ALA A 379 2.76 -12.79 -16.15
CA ALA A 379 3.37 -12.76 -17.47
C ALA A 379 2.66 -13.69 -18.47
N THR A 380 2.12 -14.82 -17.99
CA THR A 380 1.34 -15.74 -18.83
C THR A 380 0.03 -15.11 -19.27
N VAL A 381 -0.73 -14.50 -18.35
CA VAL A 381 -1.98 -13.80 -18.68
C VAL A 381 -1.74 -12.63 -19.63
N GLN A 382 -0.68 -11.85 -19.41
CA GLN A 382 -0.32 -10.73 -20.27
C GLN A 382 -0.07 -11.15 -21.73
N GLN A 383 0.47 -12.35 -21.95
CA GLN A 383 0.74 -12.87 -23.29
C GLN A 383 -0.51 -13.37 -24.03
N VAL A 384 -1.69 -13.30 -23.40
CA VAL A 384 -2.98 -13.65 -24.00
C VAL A 384 -3.67 -12.36 -24.47
N PRO A 385 -3.72 -12.07 -25.78
CA PRO A 385 -4.21 -10.78 -26.28
C PRO A 385 -5.63 -10.43 -25.85
N ASP A 386 -6.52 -11.43 -25.77
CA ASP A 386 -7.94 -11.23 -25.42
C ASP A 386 -8.14 -10.83 -23.95
N LEU A 387 -7.24 -11.28 -23.07
CA LEU A 387 -7.19 -10.86 -21.66
C LEU A 387 -6.47 -9.51 -21.53
N TRP A 388 -5.31 -9.36 -22.17
CA TRP A 388 -4.50 -8.14 -22.04
C TRP A 388 -5.21 -6.88 -22.55
N ARG A 389 -6.02 -7.00 -23.61
CA ARG A 389 -6.82 -5.87 -24.13
C ARG A 389 -7.91 -5.39 -23.16
N ARG A 390 -8.21 -6.15 -22.11
CA ARG A 390 -9.20 -5.81 -21.07
C ARG A 390 -8.58 -5.13 -19.86
N VAL A 391 -7.24 -5.11 -19.75
CA VAL A 391 -6.54 -4.43 -18.65
C VAL A 391 -6.73 -2.91 -18.81
N PRO A 392 -7.32 -2.22 -17.82
CA PRO A 392 -7.58 -0.80 -17.93
C PRO A 392 -6.28 0.01 -17.90
N SER A 393 -6.25 1.11 -18.66
CA SER A 393 -5.02 1.93 -18.82
C SER A 393 -4.54 2.63 -17.54
N TRP A 394 -5.42 2.77 -16.56
CA TRP A 394 -5.20 3.44 -15.28
C TRP A 394 -4.92 2.45 -14.13
N MET A 395 -4.96 1.13 -14.36
CA MET A 395 -4.51 0.16 -13.35
C MET A 395 -3.05 -0.23 -13.62
N HIS A 396 -2.23 -0.19 -12.57
CA HIS A 396 -0.84 -0.63 -12.65
C HIS A 396 -0.75 -2.15 -12.62
N TRP A 397 -0.33 -2.77 -13.73
CA TRP A 397 -0.13 -4.21 -13.79
C TRP A 397 0.99 -4.66 -12.83
N PRO A 398 0.77 -5.68 -11.98
CA PRO A 398 1.78 -6.08 -11.00
C PRO A 398 3.08 -6.58 -11.65
N GLY A 399 4.21 -6.16 -11.08
CA GLY A 399 5.53 -6.41 -11.66
C GLY A 399 5.83 -5.57 -12.91
N GLN A 400 4.96 -4.62 -13.27
CA GLN A 400 5.20 -3.62 -14.30
C GLN A 400 5.14 -2.21 -13.73
N GLY A 401 6.03 -1.38 -14.26
CA GLY A 401 6.27 -0.04 -13.76
C GLY A 401 7.57 0.03 -12.98
N ARG A 402 8.18 1.21 -13.05
CA ARG A 402 9.46 1.51 -12.41
C ARG A 402 9.23 2.32 -11.17
N VAL A 403 10.08 2.12 -10.17
CA VAL A 403 10.16 3.08 -9.06
C VAL A 403 11.04 4.25 -9.48
N LEU A 404 10.51 5.46 -9.37
CA LEU A 404 11.25 6.68 -9.67
C LEU A 404 11.82 7.30 -8.40
N TYR A 405 13.14 7.36 -8.31
CA TYR A 405 13.86 8.08 -7.25
C TYR A 405 14.23 9.48 -7.71
N ILE A 406 13.70 10.49 -7.05
CA ILE A 406 14.00 11.91 -7.34
C ILE A 406 15.06 12.38 -6.35
N CYS A 407 16.26 12.64 -6.87
CA CYS A 407 17.46 12.94 -6.10
C CYS A 407 17.95 14.35 -6.41
N ASN A 408 17.85 15.25 -5.43
CA ASN A 408 18.46 16.59 -5.53
C ASN A 408 19.96 16.52 -5.20
N ILE A 409 20.79 17.12 -6.06
CA ILE A 409 22.25 16.96 -6.03
C ILE A 409 22.96 18.23 -5.55
N GLY A 410 23.68 18.09 -4.44
CA GLY A 410 24.59 19.11 -3.92
C GLY A 410 25.92 19.20 -4.67
N THR A 411 26.83 20.06 -4.20
CA THR A 411 28.10 20.34 -4.89
C THR A 411 29.24 19.38 -4.56
N ASP A 412 29.12 18.62 -3.48
CA ASP A 412 30.24 17.89 -2.90
C ASP A 412 30.00 16.37 -3.04
N TYR A 413 30.63 15.74 -4.03
CA TYR A 413 30.59 14.29 -4.24
C TYR A 413 31.30 13.54 -3.09
N ARG A 414 30.65 12.50 -2.57
CA ARG A 414 31.21 11.59 -1.56
C ARG A 414 30.87 10.14 -1.93
N PRO A 415 31.85 9.22 -1.96
CA PRO A 415 31.58 7.78 -2.00
C PRO A 415 31.05 7.29 -0.63
N SER A 416 30.07 6.40 -0.55
CA SER A 416 29.15 5.91 -1.59
C SER A 416 28.13 6.99 -1.98
N SER A 417 27.82 7.09 -3.27
CA SER A 417 26.81 8.01 -3.81
C SER A 417 25.37 7.67 -3.37
N VAL A 418 24.40 8.53 -3.68
CA VAL A 418 22.98 8.25 -3.38
C VAL A 418 22.47 7.01 -4.10
N ILE A 419 22.85 6.80 -5.36
CA ILE A 419 22.45 5.61 -6.13
C ILE A 419 23.02 4.35 -5.48
N GLU A 420 24.31 4.34 -5.17
CA GLU A 420 24.94 3.20 -4.48
C GLU A 420 24.25 2.90 -3.15
N ARG A 421 23.94 3.91 -2.33
CA ARG A 421 23.25 3.69 -1.04
C ARG A 421 21.85 3.13 -1.19
N VAL A 422 21.07 3.64 -2.14
CA VAL A 422 19.71 3.13 -2.43
C VAL A 422 19.79 1.66 -2.85
N MET A 423 20.68 1.33 -3.78
CA MET A 423 20.82 -0.03 -4.30
C MET A 423 21.41 -1.00 -3.26
N ASP A 424 22.40 -0.55 -2.47
CA ASP A 424 23.03 -1.34 -1.41
C ASP A 424 22.07 -1.63 -0.25
N ALA A 425 21.16 -0.71 0.07
CA ALA A 425 20.11 -0.93 1.05
C ALA A 425 19.11 -1.97 0.55
N GLY A 426 18.72 -1.87 -0.73
CA GLY A 426 17.65 -2.68 -1.31
C GLY A 426 16.27 -2.13 -0.96
N PRO A 427 15.20 -2.77 -1.46
CA PRO A 427 13.84 -2.32 -1.26
C PRO A 427 13.37 -2.51 0.19
N ASP A 428 12.85 -1.43 0.79
CA ASP A 428 12.23 -1.42 2.11
C ASP A 428 10.93 -2.25 2.14
N GLN A 429 10.49 -2.70 3.33
CA GLN A 429 9.26 -3.49 3.46
C GLN A 429 8.01 -2.68 3.10
N GLU A 430 7.91 -1.42 3.50
CA GLU A 430 6.77 -0.55 3.14
C GLU A 430 6.71 -0.34 1.63
N LEU A 431 7.87 -0.13 1.00
CA LEU A 431 7.98 -0.02 -0.46
C LEU A 431 7.53 -1.31 -1.15
N LYS A 432 7.93 -2.48 -0.65
CA LYS A 432 7.48 -3.78 -1.18
C LYS A 432 5.97 -3.98 -1.07
N ARG A 433 5.35 -3.55 0.03
CA ARG A 433 3.89 -3.63 0.23
C ARG A 433 3.13 -2.72 -0.73
N ALA A 434 3.67 -1.53 -0.98
CA ALA A 434 2.99 -0.52 -1.79
C ALA A 434 3.11 -0.74 -3.30
N VAL A 435 4.23 -1.30 -3.77
CA VAL A 435 4.47 -1.52 -5.20
C VAL A 435 3.62 -2.69 -5.70
N PRO A 436 2.84 -2.52 -6.78
CA PRO A 436 2.07 -3.60 -7.40
C PRO A 436 2.97 -4.81 -7.71
N GLY A 437 2.70 -5.94 -7.07
CA GLY A 437 3.45 -7.19 -7.26
C GLY A 437 4.61 -7.40 -6.29
N GLY A 438 5.00 -6.41 -5.48
CA GLY A 438 6.13 -6.51 -4.56
C GLY A 438 5.95 -7.52 -3.42
N MET A 439 4.71 -7.91 -3.13
CA MET A 439 4.34 -8.92 -2.12
C MET A 439 4.05 -10.31 -2.71
N LEU A 440 4.18 -10.51 -4.03
CA LEU A 440 3.94 -11.79 -4.67
C LEU A 440 5.09 -12.76 -4.44
N GLU A 441 4.83 -14.06 -4.58
CA GLU A 441 5.87 -15.08 -4.64
C GLU A 441 6.79 -14.79 -5.84
N ASP A 442 8.10 -14.74 -5.58
CA ASP A 442 9.15 -14.28 -6.50
C ASP A 442 9.00 -12.83 -7.00
N GLY A 443 8.13 -12.04 -6.37
CA GLY A 443 7.95 -10.62 -6.63
C GLY A 443 9.12 -9.77 -6.14
N SER A 444 9.34 -8.64 -6.81
CA SER A 444 10.27 -7.60 -6.37
C SER A 444 9.71 -6.22 -6.70
N VAL A 445 10.40 -5.19 -6.20
CA VAL A 445 10.13 -3.79 -6.58
C VAL A 445 10.52 -3.50 -8.04
N GLY A 446 11.29 -4.40 -8.67
CA GLY A 446 11.57 -4.37 -10.09
C GLY A 446 12.62 -3.33 -10.51
N GLU A 447 12.35 -2.69 -11.64
CA GLU A 447 13.22 -1.68 -12.25
C GLU A 447 13.13 -0.33 -11.53
N VAL A 448 14.27 0.35 -11.43
CA VAL A 448 14.41 1.61 -10.72
C VAL A 448 15.04 2.65 -11.64
N ASP A 449 14.37 3.79 -11.77
CA ASP A 449 14.88 4.95 -12.48
C ASP A 449 15.29 6.03 -11.46
N PHE A 450 16.37 6.75 -11.76
CA PHE A 450 16.82 7.88 -10.97
C PHE A 450 16.69 9.18 -11.77
N LEU A 451 16.10 10.20 -11.16
CA LEU A 451 16.11 11.58 -11.64
C LEU A 451 17.07 12.40 -10.77
N LEU A 452 18.22 12.77 -11.32
CA LEU A 452 19.22 13.60 -10.66
C LEU A 452 18.99 15.07 -11.01
N LEU A 453 18.45 15.82 -10.06
CA LEU A 453 18.19 17.26 -10.17
C LEU A 453 19.39 18.05 -9.68
N HIS A 454 20.02 18.85 -10.53
CA HIS A 454 21.17 19.67 -10.16
C HIS A 454 20.91 21.16 -10.42
N SER A 455 21.57 22.01 -9.65
CA SER A 455 21.52 23.47 -9.85
C SER A 455 22.47 23.92 -10.97
N ALA A 456 22.38 25.19 -11.36
CA ALA A 456 23.31 25.84 -12.27
C ALA A 456 24.77 25.88 -11.77
N ASP A 457 25.04 25.52 -10.50
CA ASP A 457 26.39 25.44 -9.96
C ASP A 457 27.23 24.33 -10.67
N PRO A 458 28.44 24.65 -11.17
CA PRO A 458 29.28 23.66 -11.85
C PRO A 458 29.65 22.44 -11.00
N GLY A 459 29.80 22.61 -9.68
CA GLY A 459 30.09 21.52 -8.74
C GLY A 459 28.88 20.60 -8.54
N SER A 460 27.67 21.16 -8.53
CA SER A 460 26.41 20.40 -8.51
C SER A 460 26.27 19.54 -9.77
N LYS A 461 26.49 20.12 -10.95
CA LYS A 461 26.54 19.39 -12.23
C LYS A 461 27.60 18.28 -12.23
N GLN A 462 28.82 18.59 -11.80
CA GLN A 462 29.90 17.60 -11.75
C GLN A 462 29.55 16.44 -10.80
N THR A 463 28.94 16.73 -9.66
CA THR A 463 28.50 15.72 -8.69
C THR A 463 27.38 14.86 -9.26
N ALA A 464 26.43 15.43 -10.00
CA ALA A 464 25.37 14.68 -10.67
C ALA A 464 25.94 13.72 -11.72
N VAL A 465 26.92 14.16 -12.53
CA VAL A 465 27.60 13.30 -13.51
C VAL A 465 28.36 12.15 -12.83
N LYS A 466 29.09 12.43 -11.75
CA LYS A 466 29.79 11.38 -10.98
C LYS A 466 28.82 10.39 -10.33
N THR A 467 27.69 10.89 -9.82
CA THR A 467 26.62 10.08 -9.24
C THR A 467 25.92 9.23 -10.30
N CYS A 468 25.71 9.73 -11.51
CA CYS A 468 25.19 8.92 -12.61
C CYS A 468 26.17 7.79 -12.97
N ALA A 469 27.48 8.10 -13.03
CA ALA A 469 28.50 7.08 -13.35
C ALA A 469 28.59 5.96 -12.30
N SER A 470 28.18 6.19 -11.04
CA SER A 470 28.22 5.16 -10.00
C SER A 470 27.13 4.10 -10.15
N VAL A 471 26.12 4.30 -11.02
CA VAL A 471 25.12 3.24 -11.33
C VAL A 471 25.79 1.95 -11.81
N LEU A 472 26.91 2.07 -12.52
CA LEU A 472 27.72 0.95 -13.02
C LEU A 472 28.42 0.15 -11.90
N LEU A 473 28.51 0.71 -10.70
CA LEU A 473 29.09 0.07 -9.52
C LEU A 473 28.04 -0.69 -8.70
N THR A 474 26.76 -0.47 -8.98
CA THR A 474 25.67 -1.10 -8.22
C THR A 474 25.46 -2.55 -8.65
N THR A 475 25.08 -3.39 -7.69
CA THR A 475 24.70 -4.78 -7.93
C THR A 475 23.21 -4.93 -7.60
N PRO A 476 22.43 -5.69 -8.40
CA PRO A 476 21.06 -6.00 -8.05
C PRO A 476 20.94 -6.62 -6.65
N LYS A 477 19.97 -6.15 -5.87
CA LYS A 477 19.70 -6.65 -4.52
C LYS A 477 18.20 -6.87 -4.35
N ASP A 478 17.81 -8.05 -3.89
CA ASP A 478 16.41 -8.44 -3.67
C ASP A 478 15.50 -8.12 -4.87
N GLY A 479 16.00 -8.36 -6.08
CA GLY A 479 15.28 -8.14 -7.34
C GLY A 479 15.12 -6.68 -7.77
N MET A 480 15.70 -5.72 -7.04
CA MET A 480 15.76 -4.31 -7.42
C MET A 480 16.92 -4.07 -8.40
N VAL A 481 16.64 -3.47 -9.56
CA VAL A 481 17.63 -3.24 -10.63
C VAL A 481 17.59 -1.79 -11.07
N ALA A 482 18.74 -1.12 -11.12
CA ALA A 482 18.83 0.23 -11.67
C ALA A 482 18.78 0.20 -13.21
N SER A 483 17.73 0.79 -13.79
CA SER A 483 17.44 0.72 -15.23
C SER A 483 17.76 2.02 -15.99
N GLY A 484 17.72 3.17 -15.32
CA GLY A 484 17.98 4.46 -15.98
C GLY A 484 18.35 5.58 -15.01
N VAL A 485 19.09 6.57 -15.51
CA VAL A 485 19.46 7.79 -14.77
C VAL A 485 19.32 9.00 -15.67
N ASP A 486 18.39 9.89 -15.34
CA ASP A 486 18.20 11.19 -15.99
C ASP A 486 18.89 12.28 -15.18
N ILE A 487 19.55 13.22 -15.86
CA ILE A 487 20.21 14.37 -15.23
C ILE A 487 19.57 15.64 -15.78
N ILE A 488 18.94 16.44 -14.92
CA ILE A 488 18.26 17.67 -15.33
C ILE A 488 18.74 18.86 -14.50
N ASP A 489 19.07 19.94 -15.22
CA ASP A 489 19.39 21.26 -14.65
C ASP A 489 18.09 22.01 -14.35
N TYR A 490 17.81 22.28 -13.07
CA TYR A 490 16.66 23.12 -12.67
C TYR A 490 16.99 24.62 -12.65
N GLY A 491 18.21 24.97 -13.05
CA GLY A 491 18.75 26.32 -13.05
C GLY A 491 19.16 26.76 -11.64
N GLY A 492 19.01 28.06 -11.39
CA GLY A 492 19.35 28.66 -10.12
C GLY A 492 20.57 29.57 -10.21
N VAL A 493 21.15 29.87 -9.06
CA VAL A 493 22.32 30.75 -8.92
C VAL A 493 23.51 29.97 -8.35
N SER A 494 24.72 30.50 -8.46
CA SER A 494 25.94 29.85 -7.93
C SER A 494 25.87 29.64 -6.41
N ARG A 495 26.72 28.77 -5.85
CA ARG A 495 26.81 28.42 -4.41
C ARG A 495 26.76 29.61 -3.43
N ASP A 496 27.12 30.82 -3.87
CA ASP A 496 27.22 32.03 -3.04
C ASP A 496 25.97 32.94 -3.10
N GLN A 497 25.01 32.63 -3.96
CA GLN A 497 23.78 33.40 -4.15
C GLN A 497 22.59 32.58 -3.62
N PHE A 498 21.60 33.27 -3.05
CA PHE A 498 20.39 32.63 -2.52
C PHE A 498 19.20 32.98 -3.41
N LEU A 499 18.48 31.97 -3.86
CA LEU A 499 17.17 32.14 -4.48
C LEU A 499 16.08 31.88 -3.46
N ALA A 500 14.99 32.62 -3.58
CA ALA A 500 13.79 32.38 -2.80
C ALA A 500 13.34 30.90 -2.97
N VAL A 501 12.95 30.28 -1.86
CA VAL A 501 12.48 28.88 -1.84
C VAL A 501 11.40 28.66 -2.89
N GLU A 502 10.42 29.56 -2.97
CA GLU A 502 9.28 29.48 -3.90
C GLU A 502 9.68 29.48 -5.38
N GLU A 503 10.70 30.25 -5.77
CA GLU A 503 11.13 30.29 -7.16
C GLU A 503 11.77 28.96 -7.57
N THR A 504 12.63 28.42 -6.70
CA THR A 504 13.27 27.12 -6.91
C THR A 504 12.23 26.00 -6.91
N SER A 505 11.31 26.00 -5.94
CA SER A 505 10.23 25.00 -5.85
C SER A 505 9.38 24.98 -7.12
N ARG A 506 8.95 26.15 -7.61
CA ARG A 506 8.14 26.24 -8.85
C ARG A 506 8.85 25.67 -10.07
N LYS A 507 10.15 25.93 -10.23
CA LYS A 507 10.94 25.42 -11.36
C LYS A 507 11.09 23.90 -11.30
N VAL A 508 11.42 23.37 -10.11
CA VAL A 508 11.57 21.93 -9.89
C VAL A 508 10.25 21.20 -10.04
N ALA A 509 9.16 21.74 -9.49
CA ALA A 509 7.83 21.16 -9.59
C ALA A 509 7.41 20.95 -11.06
N ARG A 510 7.68 21.93 -11.93
CA ARG A 510 7.41 21.80 -13.37
C ARG A 510 8.21 20.65 -14.00
N ILE A 511 9.51 20.58 -13.72
CA ILE A 511 10.38 19.52 -14.26
C ILE A 511 9.91 18.14 -13.80
N VAL A 512 9.61 18.00 -12.50
CA VAL A 512 9.17 16.74 -11.92
C VAL A 512 7.84 16.31 -12.52
N ARG A 513 6.88 17.22 -12.70
CA ARG A 513 5.60 16.93 -13.36
C ARG A 513 5.81 16.39 -14.78
N ASP A 514 6.65 17.03 -15.58
CA ASP A 514 6.95 16.59 -16.94
C ASP A 514 7.58 15.18 -16.97
N VAL A 515 8.47 14.88 -16.02
CA VAL A 515 9.09 13.56 -15.89
C VAL A 515 8.08 12.50 -15.44
N LEU A 516 7.22 12.80 -14.47
CA LEU A 516 6.19 11.89 -13.97
C LEU A 516 5.19 11.52 -15.07
N GLU A 517 4.71 12.49 -15.84
CA GLU A 517 3.84 12.25 -17.00
C GLU A 517 4.50 11.39 -18.08
N THR A 518 5.80 11.57 -18.29
CA THR A 518 6.56 10.81 -19.30
C THR A 518 6.85 9.38 -18.85
N LYS A 519 7.28 9.20 -17.59
CA LYS A 519 7.73 7.91 -17.07
C LYS A 519 6.61 7.04 -16.51
N ARG A 520 5.55 7.66 -15.98
CA ARG A 520 4.42 6.99 -15.29
C ARG A 520 4.89 5.88 -14.33
N PRO A 521 5.67 6.24 -13.29
CA PRO A 521 6.22 5.26 -12.37
C PRO A 521 5.12 4.58 -11.54
N SER A 522 5.39 3.35 -11.07
CA SER A 522 4.50 2.59 -10.18
C SER A 522 4.70 2.94 -8.70
N ALA A 523 5.77 3.65 -8.36
CA ALA A 523 6.00 4.29 -7.06
C ALA A 523 6.99 5.45 -7.22
N VAL A 524 6.91 6.45 -6.35
CA VAL A 524 7.81 7.62 -6.35
C VAL A 524 8.50 7.74 -5.00
N ALA A 525 9.82 7.92 -5.00
CA ALA A 525 10.60 8.21 -3.79
C ALA A 525 11.35 9.53 -3.95
N VAL A 526 11.03 10.53 -3.13
CA VAL A 526 11.76 11.79 -3.05
C VAL A 526 12.89 11.66 -2.04
N VAL A 527 14.13 11.74 -2.51
CA VAL A 527 15.31 11.60 -1.65
C VAL A 527 15.69 12.95 -1.06
N GLY A 528 15.82 12.99 0.27
CA GLY A 528 15.97 14.21 1.08
C GLY A 528 17.28 14.99 0.97
N LEU A 529 17.93 15.02 -0.18
CA LEU A 529 19.23 15.65 -0.37
C LEU A 529 19.09 17.06 -1.00
N GLY A 530 20.19 17.83 -1.01
CA GLY A 530 20.25 19.10 -1.74
C GLY A 530 19.54 20.28 -1.08
N GLN A 531 19.19 21.28 -1.91
CA GLN A 531 18.55 22.52 -1.46
C GLN A 531 17.08 22.27 -1.09
N LYS A 532 16.63 22.83 0.05
CA LYS A 532 15.27 22.62 0.57
C LYS A 532 14.18 23.01 -0.43
N GLY A 533 14.33 24.14 -1.14
CA GLY A 533 13.37 24.54 -2.17
C GLY A 533 13.23 23.54 -3.32
N ALA A 534 14.31 22.85 -3.71
CA ALA A 534 14.24 21.81 -4.72
C ALA A 534 13.53 20.55 -4.20
N VAL A 535 13.77 20.17 -2.94
CA VAL A 535 13.05 19.06 -2.29
C VAL A 535 11.56 19.36 -2.19
N ILE A 536 11.19 20.57 -1.73
CA ILE A 536 9.80 21.00 -1.59
C ILE A 536 9.09 20.97 -2.95
N GLY A 537 9.71 21.54 -4.00
CA GLY A 537 9.12 21.52 -5.34
C GLY A 537 8.96 20.11 -5.92
N ALA A 538 9.91 19.21 -5.64
CA ALA A 538 9.80 17.81 -6.04
C ALA A 538 8.68 17.08 -5.30
N LEU A 539 8.56 17.33 -3.98
CA LEU A 539 7.52 16.73 -3.15
C LEU A 539 6.13 17.22 -3.56
N GLU A 540 5.94 18.53 -3.76
CA GLU A 540 4.66 19.12 -4.18
C GLU A 540 4.18 18.51 -5.51
N ALA A 541 5.04 18.48 -6.53
CA ALA A 541 4.69 17.89 -7.83
C ALA A 541 4.45 16.38 -7.76
N ALA A 542 5.21 15.67 -6.91
CA ALA A 542 5.00 14.24 -6.72
C ALA A 542 3.69 13.96 -5.97
N GLN A 543 3.35 14.74 -4.94
CA GLN A 543 2.09 14.61 -4.20
C GLN A 543 0.89 14.81 -5.12
N ASP A 544 0.85 15.91 -5.88
CA ASP A 544 -0.20 16.21 -6.87
C ASP A 544 -0.40 15.02 -7.84
N TRP A 545 0.69 14.59 -8.47
CA TRP A 545 0.63 13.57 -9.51
C TRP A 545 0.24 12.20 -8.95
N CYS A 546 0.84 11.81 -7.81
CA CYS A 546 0.56 10.53 -7.16
C CYS A 546 -0.89 10.42 -6.69
N ALA A 547 -1.48 11.53 -6.24
CA ALA A 547 -2.87 11.58 -5.82
C ALA A 547 -3.85 11.34 -6.98
N GLU A 548 -3.57 11.86 -8.17
CA GLU A 548 -4.40 11.68 -9.37
C GLU A 548 -4.18 10.33 -10.07
N HIS A 549 -3.01 9.71 -9.90
CA HIS A 549 -2.65 8.46 -10.57
C HIS A 549 -2.69 7.23 -9.66
N ALA A 550 -3.07 7.41 -8.40
CA ALA A 550 -3.08 6.36 -7.38
C ALA A 550 -1.73 5.64 -7.23
N VAL A 551 -0.66 6.42 -7.16
CA VAL A 551 0.72 5.93 -7.03
C VAL A 551 1.24 6.21 -5.62
N PRO A 552 1.89 5.25 -4.94
CA PRO A 552 2.46 5.48 -3.63
C PRO A 552 3.67 6.42 -3.69
N LEU A 553 3.71 7.36 -2.74
CA LEU A 553 4.77 8.35 -2.57
C LEU A 553 5.54 8.11 -1.27
N PHE A 554 6.85 8.18 -1.38
CA PHE A 554 7.78 8.03 -0.26
C PHE A 554 8.71 9.24 -0.17
N VAL A 555 9.12 9.53 1.05
CA VAL A 555 10.28 10.36 1.35
C VAL A 555 11.36 9.48 1.92
N GLN A 556 12.56 9.58 1.37
CA GLN A 556 13.67 8.76 1.80
C GLN A 556 14.82 9.62 2.31
N THR A 557 15.27 9.28 3.52
CA THR A 557 16.36 9.94 4.22
C THR A 557 17.50 8.93 4.47
N SER A 558 18.74 9.42 4.49
CA SER A 558 19.97 8.65 4.74
C SER A 558 20.76 9.27 5.87
N VAL A 559 21.27 8.41 6.74
CA VAL A 559 22.31 8.77 7.70
C VAL A 559 23.68 8.34 7.19
N GLN A 560 24.67 9.20 7.43
CA GLN A 560 26.06 8.93 7.07
C GLN A 560 26.87 8.59 8.34
N PRO A 561 27.92 7.75 8.22
CA PRO A 561 28.85 7.53 9.31
C PRO A 561 29.40 8.86 9.84
N GLY A 562 29.45 8.99 11.16
CA GLY A 562 29.77 10.24 11.84
C GLY A 562 29.89 10.03 13.34
N GLN A 563 29.85 11.11 14.12
CA GLN A 563 29.82 11.00 15.57
C GLN A 563 28.61 10.14 15.98
N ASN A 564 28.86 9.09 16.76
CA ASN A 564 27.86 8.10 17.22
C ASN A 564 27.16 7.26 16.13
N ILE A 565 27.47 7.42 14.83
CA ILE A 565 26.90 6.63 13.72
C ILE A 565 27.99 5.77 13.07
N LYS A 566 27.95 4.46 13.29
CA LYS A 566 28.98 3.51 12.81
C LYS A 566 28.83 3.09 11.36
N ARG A 567 27.60 3.04 10.84
CA ARG A 567 27.28 2.61 9.46
C ARG A 567 26.23 3.55 8.89
N SER A 568 26.28 3.73 7.56
CA SER A 568 25.20 4.42 6.85
C SER A 568 23.91 3.60 6.96
N GLY A 569 22.78 4.28 7.05
CA GLY A 569 21.44 3.68 7.13
C GLY A 569 20.51 4.45 6.21
N MET A 570 19.53 3.75 5.64
CA MET A 570 18.44 4.35 4.88
C MET A 570 17.18 4.29 5.72
N GLN A 571 16.39 5.35 5.65
CA GLN A 571 15.14 5.55 6.37
C GLN A 571 14.09 5.94 5.33
N PHE A 572 12.91 5.35 5.47
CA PHE A 572 11.80 5.51 4.55
C PHE A 572 10.59 5.98 5.33
N HIS A 573 9.90 6.98 4.80
CA HIS A 573 8.62 7.44 5.31
C HIS A 573 7.64 7.44 4.14
N ARG A 574 6.64 6.58 4.19
CA ARG A 574 5.51 6.66 3.26
C ARG A 574 4.71 7.93 3.54
N ILE A 575 4.38 8.68 2.50
CA ILE A 575 3.42 9.77 2.58
C ILE A 575 2.02 9.16 2.51
N ALA A 576 1.26 9.31 3.58
CA ALA A 576 -0.04 8.70 3.76
C ALA A 576 -1.11 9.36 2.90
N LEU A 577 -2.06 8.55 2.45
CA LEU A 577 -3.34 9.04 1.94
C LEU A 577 -4.16 9.43 3.18
N HIS A 578 -4.09 10.72 3.52
CA HIS A 578 -4.62 11.31 4.75
C HIS A 578 -6.16 11.15 4.87
N ASN A 579 -6.72 11.45 6.05
CA ASN A 579 -8.14 11.52 6.47
C ASN A 579 -9.20 11.57 5.36
N ASP A 580 -9.05 12.42 4.34
CA ASP A 580 -10.02 12.52 3.23
C ASP A 580 -10.18 11.22 2.43
N ALA A 581 -9.14 10.37 2.43
CA ALA A 581 -9.13 9.04 1.83
C ALA A 581 -9.31 7.91 2.86
N GLU A 582 -9.16 8.17 4.16
CA GLU A 582 -9.25 7.15 5.19
C GLU A 582 -10.58 6.38 5.12
N ALA A 583 -11.70 7.09 5.05
CA ALA A 583 -13.02 6.47 4.93
C ALA A 583 -13.14 5.58 3.67
N ALA A 584 -12.60 6.04 2.54
CA ALA A 584 -12.59 5.28 1.29
C ALA A 584 -11.67 4.05 1.36
N LEU A 585 -10.49 4.18 1.95
CA LEU A 585 -9.56 3.06 2.14
C LEU A 585 -10.14 2.03 3.11
N ARG A 586 -10.79 2.47 4.19
CA ARG A 586 -11.51 1.60 5.11
C ARG A 586 -12.66 0.87 4.41
N GLU A 587 -13.45 1.55 3.59
CA GLU A 587 -14.51 0.94 2.79
C GLU A 587 -13.96 -0.10 1.79
N ALA A 588 -12.84 0.17 1.11
CA ALA A 588 -12.18 -0.79 0.24
C ALA A 588 -11.56 -1.98 1.00
N ALA A 589 -11.02 -1.74 2.19
CA ALA A 589 -10.53 -2.81 3.06
C ALA A 589 -11.69 -3.69 3.53
N ALA A 590 -12.81 -3.09 3.96
CA ALA A 590 -14.02 -3.82 4.33
C ALA A 590 -14.55 -4.66 3.15
N ALA A 591 -14.66 -4.08 1.95
CA ALA A 591 -15.07 -4.80 0.75
C ALA A 591 -14.14 -5.99 0.42
N SER A 592 -12.84 -5.84 0.64
CA SER A 592 -11.88 -6.94 0.47
C SER A 592 -12.08 -8.04 1.50
N LEU A 593 -12.27 -7.66 2.76
CA LEU A 593 -12.50 -8.60 3.86
C LEU A 593 -13.81 -9.37 3.64
N SER A 594 -14.85 -8.74 3.08
CA SER A 594 -16.12 -9.40 2.76
C SER A 594 -15.98 -10.55 1.76
N SER A 595 -14.95 -10.56 0.92
CA SER A 595 -14.64 -11.64 -0.03
C SER A 595 -13.44 -12.49 0.41
N LEU A 596 -12.89 -12.28 1.61
CA LEU A 596 -11.63 -12.86 2.09
C LEU A 596 -10.42 -12.60 1.16
N ASN A 597 -10.45 -11.49 0.45
CA ASN A 597 -9.37 -10.95 -0.37
C ASN A 597 -8.31 -10.27 0.53
N LEU A 598 -7.64 -11.07 1.35
CA LEU A 598 -6.78 -10.59 2.43
C LEU A 598 -5.54 -9.85 1.92
N LEU A 599 -4.97 -10.21 0.76
CA LEU A 599 -3.79 -9.51 0.25
C LEU A 599 -4.14 -8.12 -0.30
N SER A 600 -5.33 -7.98 -0.91
CA SER A 600 -5.86 -6.66 -1.30
C SER A 600 -6.11 -5.81 -0.07
N ALA A 601 -6.70 -6.37 0.99
CA ALA A 601 -6.92 -5.64 2.25
C ALA A 601 -5.61 -5.12 2.84
N VAL A 602 -4.55 -5.94 2.89
CA VAL A 602 -3.21 -5.50 3.32
C VAL A 602 -2.71 -4.32 2.49
N ARG A 603 -2.81 -4.38 1.16
CA ARG A 603 -2.31 -3.31 0.28
C ARG A 603 -3.09 -2.01 0.42
N VAL A 604 -4.41 -2.10 0.55
CA VAL A 604 -5.30 -0.95 0.79
C VAL A 604 -4.97 -0.30 2.14
N LEU A 605 -4.90 -1.10 3.20
CA LEU A 605 -4.64 -0.62 4.56
C LEU A 605 -3.26 0.02 4.68
N SER A 606 -2.23 -0.60 4.12
CA SER A 606 -0.88 -0.01 4.10
C SER A 606 -0.83 1.33 3.36
N ALA A 607 -1.84 1.70 2.57
CA ALA A 607 -1.92 3.00 1.91
C ALA A 607 -2.38 4.17 2.78
N GLY A 608 -2.95 3.86 3.94
CA GLY A 608 -3.34 4.85 4.93
C GLY A 608 -2.19 5.33 5.80
N ASP A 609 -2.58 5.83 6.97
CA ASP A 609 -1.69 6.26 8.04
C ASP A 609 -1.12 5.08 8.85
N GLN A 610 -0.42 5.41 9.95
CA GLN A 610 0.18 4.44 10.85
C GLN A 610 -0.83 3.46 11.47
N ASP A 611 -2.01 3.93 11.87
CA ASP A 611 -3.05 3.08 12.47
C ASP A 611 -3.54 2.06 11.43
N MET A 612 -3.73 2.49 10.18
CA MET A 612 -4.08 1.60 9.09
C MET A 612 -2.97 0.57 8.80
N ASP A 613 -1.69 0.93 8.86
CA ASP A 613 -0.60 -0.04 8.64
C ASP A 613 -0.50 -1.09 9.76
N VAL A 614 -0.83 -0.75 11.01
CA VAL A 614 -0.95 -1.75 12.10
C VAL A 614 -1.99 -2.80 11.73
N TRP A 615 -3.15 -2.37 11.21
CA TRP A 615 -4.18 -3.30 10.73
C TRP A 615 -3.77 -4.06 9.47
N ALA A 616 -2.98 -3.45 8.59
CA ALA A 616 -2.40 -4.13 7.44
C ALA A 616 -1.50 -5.30 7.88
N GLN A 617 -0.67 -5.09 8.91
CA GLN A 617 0.19 -6.14 9.47
C GLN A 617 -0.64 -7.27 10.10
N ALA A 618 -1.65 -6.94 10.91
CA ALA A 618 -2.57 -7.93 11.48
C ALA A 618 -3.30 -8.74 10.40
N CYS A 619 -3.72 -8.10 9.31
CA CYS A 619 -4.34 -8.76 8.17
C CYS A 619 -3.36 -9.71 7.45
N ASP A 620 -2.10 -9.32 7.27
CA ASP A 620 -1.08 -10.17 6.64
C ASP A 620 -0.73 -11.40 7.51
N GLU A 621 -0.80 -11.27 8.83
CA GLU A 621 -0.67 -12.40 9.76
C GLU A 621 -1.82 -13.39 9.60
N LEU A 622 -3.09 -12.92 9.63
CA LEU A 622 -4.27 -13.75 9.38
C LEU A 622 -4.17 -14.49 8.04
N ARG A 623 -3.71 -13.80 7.00
CA ARG A 623 -3.48 -14.37 5.67
C ARG A 623 -2.44 -15.50 5.71
N LYS A 624 -1.29 -15.27 6.34
CA LYS A 624 -0.23 -16.29 6.44
C LYS A 624 -0.70 -17.53 7.19
N GLU A 625 -1.45 -17.35 8.28
CA GLU A 625 -2.02 -18.45 9.07
C GLU A 625 -3.03 -19.26 8.25
N TYR A 626 -3.93 -18.59 7.53
CA TYR A 626 -4.89 -19.24 6.62
C TYR A 626 -4.17 -20.05 5.54
N LEU A 627 -3.20 -19.46 4.84
CA LEU A 627 -2.43 -20.15 3.81
C LEU A 627 -1.67 -21.35 4.36
N ALA A 628 -1.08 -21.24 5.55
CA ALA A 628 -0.40 -22.35 6.19
C ALA A 628 -1.36 -23.50 6.53
N ALA A 629 -2.59 -23.18 6.94
CA ALA A 629 -3.61 -24.16 7.28
C ALA A 629 -4.15 -24.92 6.05
N VAL A 630 -4.51 -24.22 4.97
CA VAL A 630 -5.01 -24.83 3.73
C VAL A 630 -3.95 -25.73 3.08
N ASN A 631 -2.69 -25.31 3.12
CA ASN A 631 -1.58 -26.06 2.52
C ASN A 631 -0.97 -27.12 3.47
N ALA A 632 -1.56 -27.33 4.65
CA ALA A 632 -1.04 -28.27 5.64
C ALA A 632 -1.18 -29.74 5.20
N LYS A 633 -0.13 -30.53 5.43
CA LYS A 633 -0.19 -31.99 5.23
C LYS A 633 -1.16 -32.67 6.22
N ASP A 634 -1.28 -32.11 7.42
CA ASP A 634 -2.16 -32.60 8.47
C ASP A 634 -3.15 -31.49 8.87
N PRO A 635 -4.37 -31.47 8.27
CA PRO A 635 -5.33 -30.39 8.49
C PRO A 635 -5.85 -30.34 9.93
N ASP A 636 -5.91 -31.49 10.61
CA ASP A 636 -6.39 -31.57 11.99
C ASP A 636 -5.47 -30.79 12.97
N ALA A 637 -4.18 -30.64 12.65
CA ALA A 637 -3.26 -29.81 13.44
C ALA A 637 -3.56 -28.30 13.30
N HIS A 638 -4.32 -27.92 12.27
CA HIS A 638 -4.75 -26.54 11.98
C HIS A 638 -6.28 -26.39 12.06
N ALA A 639 -6.97 -27.33 12.71
CA ALA A 639 -8.44 -27.39 12.73
C ALA A 639 -9.09 -26.12 13.28
N GLY A 640 -8.47 -25.46 14.28
CA GLY A 640 -8.98 -24.20 14.83
C GLY A 640 -9.02 -23.07 13.79
N VAL A 641 -7.96 -22.92 12.98
CA VAL A 641 -7.92 -21.92 11.90
C VAL A 641 -8.92 -22.28 10.80
N LEU A 642 -8.96 -23.53 10.35
CA LEU A 642 -9.88 -23.96 9.29
C LEU A 642 -11.36 -23.78 9.69
N LEU A 643 -11.72 -24.16 10.91
CA LEU A 643 -13.07 -23.93 11.45
C LEU A 643 -13.37 -22.44 11.61
N SER A 644 -12.41 -21.64 12.10
CA SER A 644 -12.57 -20.18 12.20
C SER A 644 -12.84 -19.54 10.84
N VAL A 645 -12.16 -20.01 9.78
CA VAL A 645 -12.40 -19.55 8.40
C VAL A 645 -13.80 -19.96 7.94
N MET A 646 -14.23 -21.21 8.17
CA MET A 646 -15.58 -21.65 7.83
C MET A 646 -16.65 -20.84 8.58
N ASP A 647 -16.49 -20.62 9.88
CA ASP A 647 -17.39 -19.80 10.70
C ASP A 647 -17.43 -18.35 10.17
N THR A 648 -16.29 -17.78 9.78
CA THR A 648 -16.20 -16.44 9.19
C THR A 648 -16.92 -16.36 7.84
N VAL A 649 -16.72 -17.34 6.96
CA VAL A 649 -17.46 -17.42 5.69
C VAL A 649 -18.97 -17.54 5.94
N HIS A 650 -19.37 -18.32 6.94
CA HIS A 650 -20.77 -18.46 7.32
C HIS A 650 -21.36 -17.13 7.80
N GLU A 651 -20.68 -16.40 8.69
CA GLU A 651 -21.07 -15.05 9.13
C GLU A 651 -21.23 -14.09 7.93
N LEU A 652 -20.25 -14.07 7.01
CA LEU A 652 -20.31 -13.26 5.79
C LEU A 652 -21.49 -13.62 4.88
N CYS A 653 -21.80 -14.91 4.72
CA CYS A 653 -22.94 -15.35 3.93
C CYS A 653 -24.28 -14.89 4.51
N LEU A 654 -24.40 -14.78 5.84
CA LEU A 654 -25.63 -14.34 6.51
C LEU A 654 -25.87 -12.84 6.39
N GLU A 655 -24.80 -12.05 6.19
CA GLU A 655 -24.87 -10.59 6.10
C GLU A 655 -25.05 -10.08 4.67
N THR A 656 -24.75 -10.90 3.66
CA THR A 656 -24.91 -10.54 2.25
C THR A 656 -26.38 -10.30 1.88
N GLU A 657 -26.67 -9.11 1.37
CA GLU A 657 -27.92 -8.82 0.68
C GLU A 657 -27.87 -9.39 -0.75
N GLY A 658 -28.48 -10.54 -1.00
CA GLY A 658 -28.55 -11.15 -2.35
C GLY A 658 -28.02 -12.58 -2.42
N ASP A 659 -27.41 -12.95 -3.55
CA ASP A 659 -26.69 -14.22 -3.72
C ASP A 659 -25.29 -14.14 -3.07
N VAL A 660 -24.78 -15.27 -2.62
CA VAL A 660 -23.47 -15.34 -1.94
C VAL A 660 -22.33 -15.08 -2.94
N ASP A 661 -21.28 -14.37 -2.52
CA ASP A 661 -20.07 -14.21 -3.33
C ASP A 661 -19.46 -15.59 -3.66
N PRO A 662 -19.31 -15.95 -4.94
CA PRO A 662 -18.72 -17.23 -5.32
C PRO A 662 -17.27 -17.43 -4.84
N HIS A 663 -16.53 -16.36 -4.52
CA HIS A 663 -15.20 -16.49 -3.89
C HIS A 663 -15.28 -17.18 -2.53
N LEU A 664 -16.28 -16.82 -1.71
CA LEU A 664 -16.49 -17.40 -0.39
C LEU A 664 -16.82 -18.90 -0.48
N VAL A 665 -17.57 -19.30 -1.51
CA VAL A 665 -17.85 -20.72 -1.80
C VAL A 665 -16.57 -21.49 -2.09
N VAL A 666 -15.64 -20.88 -2.84
CA VAL A 666 -14.33 -21.48 -3.12
C VAL A 666 -13.50 -21.57 -1.86
N VAL A 667 -13.40 -20.49 -1.08
CA VAL A 667 -12.62 -20.49 0.17
C VAL A 667 -13.10 -21.57 1.13
N ALA A 668 -14.40 -21.67 1.39
CA ALA A 668 -14.94 -22.68 2.29
C ALA A 668 -14.77 -24.11 1.76
N ALA A 669 -14.90 -24.33 0.44
CA ALA A 669 -14.67 -25.64 -0.15
C ALA A 669 -13.20 -26.08 -0.10
N GLU A 670 -12.25 -25.19 -0.39
CA GLU A 670 -10.82 -25.51 -0.39
C GLU A 670 -10.25 -25.60 1.03
N ALA A 671 -10.82 -24.88 1.99
CA ALA A 671 -10.51 -25.04 3.42
C ALA A 671 -10.78 -26.46 3.94
N VAL A 672 -11.52 -27.29 3.20
CA VAL A 672 -11.85 -28.67 3.58
C VAL A 672 -11.47 -29.72 2.54
N ASP A 673 -10.92 -29.34 1.37
CA ASP A 673 -10.58 -30.27 0.28
C ASP A 673 -9.21 -30.95 0.48
N PHE A 674 -9.11 -31.80 1.51
CA PHE A 674 -7.85 -32.49 1.79
C PHE A 674 -7.76 -33.86 1.11
N PRO A 675 -6.56 -34.22 0.60
CA PRO A 675 -6.31 -35.56 0.08
C PRO A 675 -6.65 -36.63 1.10
N ARG A 676 -7.50 -37.58 0.70
CA ARG A 676 -8.00 -38.62 1.59
C ARG A 676 -6.90 -39.61 1.95
N ARG A 677 -6.95 -40.13 3.17
CA ARG A 677 -6.01 -41.18 3.60
C ARG A 677 -6.39 -42.53 2.96
N ARG A 678 -5.40 -43.44 2.85
CA ARG A 678 -5.59 -44.80 2.31
C ARG A 678 -6.67 -45.57 3.09
N MET A 679 -7.32 -46.55 2.47
CA MET A 679 -8.50 -47.27 3.01
C MET A 679 -8.43 -47.78 4.47
N LYS A 680 -7.23 -47.97 5.05
CA LYS A 680 -7.02 -48.47 6.43
C LYS A 680 -6.69 -47.38 7.46
N ALA A 681 -6.59 -46.12 7.06
CA ALA A 681 -6.29 -45.04 7.98
C ALA A 681 -7.54 -44.61 8.75
N ALA A 682 -7.35 -44.18 10.00
CA ALA A 682 -8.42 -43.61 10.79
C ALA A 682 -8.95 -42.32 10.15
N GLU A 683 -10.28 -42.18 10.16
CA GLU A 683 -10.97 -40.95 9.77
C GLU A 683 -10.64 -39.84 10.75
N THR A 684 -10.61 -38.61 10.22
CA THR A 684 -10.31 -37.40 11.00
C THR A 684 -11.34 -36.32 10.70
N LEU A 685 -11.22 -35.13 11.30
CA LEU A 685 -12.23 -34.08 11.19
C LEU A 685 -12.50 -33.69 9.73
N PHE A 686 -11.43 -33.54 8.94
CA PHE A 686 -11.51 -33.13 7.54
C PHE A 686 -11.27 -34.28 6.55
N ARG A 687 -11.18 -35.53 7.03
CA ARG A 687 -10.90 -36.71 6.19
C ARG A 687 -11.81 -37.87 6.58
N GLU A 688 -13.06 -37.76 6.18
CA GLU A 688 -14.08 -38.80 6.30
C GLU A 688 -14.59 -39.24 4.93
N ARG A 689 -15.11 -40.47 4.84
CA ARG A 689 -15.74 -40.98 3.61
C ARG A 689 -17.15 -40.43 3.44
N TYR A 690 -17.62 -40.40 2.20
CA TYR A 690 -18.99 -40.01 1.83
C TYR A 690 -19.66 -41.14 1.04
N ALA A 691 -20.99 -41.15 1.03
CA ALA A 691 -21.81 -42.27 0.60
C ALA A 691 -21.67 -42.61 -0.89
N TRP A 692 -21.33 -41.64 -1.73
CA TRP A 692 -21.10 -41.84 -3.16
C TRP A 692 -19.62 -41.96 -3.54
N GLN A 693 -18.75 -42.22 -2.57
CA GLN A 693 -17.34 -42.47 -2.84
C GLN A 693 -17.15 -43.78 -3.62
N ASP A 694 -16.35 -43.72 -4.69
CA ASP A 694 -16.04 -44.85 -5.58
C ASP A 694 -17.27 -45.49 -6.29
N VAL A 695 -18.41 -44.81 -6.29
CA VAL A 695 -19.64 -45.25 -6.96
C VAL A 695 -19.76 -44.58 -8.32
N LYS A 696 -19.79 -45.37 -9.41
CA LYS A 696 -19.92 -44.84 -10.80
C LYS A 696 -21.29 -44.22 -11.09
N VAL A 697 -22.35 -44.77 -10.50
CA VAL A 697 -23.73 -44.26 -10.63
C VAL A 697 -24.36 -44.29 -9.25
N TYR A 698 -24.46 -43.12 -8.64
CA TYR A 698 -25.09 -42.98 -7.33
C TYR A 698 -26.60 -43.00 -7.48
N THR A 699 -27.25 -43.98 -6.85
CA THR A 699 -28.71 -44.08 -6.76
C THR A 699 -29.07 -44.29 -5.30
N ALA A 700 -29.72 -43.30 -4.72
CA ALA A 700 -30.14 -43.32 -3.33
C ALA A 700 -31.62 -42.94 -3.20
N ARG A 701 -32.23 -43.32 -2.09
CA ARG A 701 -33.52 -42.73 -1.70
C ARG A 701 -33.28 -41.30 -1.25
N ARG A 702 -34.25 -40.44 -1.53
CA ARG A 702 -34.24 -39.09 -0.99
C ARG A 702 -34.19 -39.12 0.54
N HIS A 703 -33.35 -38.26 1.11
CA HIS A 703 -33.14 -38.12 2.55
C HIS A 703 -32.90 -36.66 2.89
N GLY A 704 -33.20 -36.24 4.13
CA GLY A 704 -32.95 -34.87 4.56
C GLY A 704 -31.45 -34.63 4.82
N VAL A 705 -31.04 -33.36 4.77
CA VAL A 705 -29.65 -32.93 5.05
C VAL A 705 -29.13 -33.40 6.41
N GLU A 706 -30.00 -33.49 7.42
CA GLU A 706 -29.70 -33.99 8.77
C GLU A 706 -29.22 -35.46 8.80
N ALA A 707 -29.48 -36.22 7.72
CA ALA A 707 -29.03 -37.60 7.60
C ALA A 707 -27.67 -37.74 6.90
N CYS A 708 -27.11 -36.64 6.38
CA CYS A 708 -25.78 -36.64 5.76
C CYS A 708 -24.69 -36.84 6.81
N SER A 709 -23.69 -37.66 6.50
CA SER A 709 -22.47 -37.75 7.31
C SER A 709 -21.64 -36.48 7.19
N ARG A 710 -20.66 -36.27 8.09
CA ARG A 710 -19.70 -35.18 7.96
C ARG A 710 -18.95 -35.27 6.63
N GLY A 711 -18.55 -36.47 6.22
CA GLY A 711 -17.93 -36.68 4.91
C GLY A 711 -18.82 -36.25 3.74
N ASP A 712 -20.13 -36.54 3.81
CA ASP A 712 -21.10 -36.11 2.79
C ASP A 712 -21.20 -34.59 2.73
N LEU A 713 -21.34 -33.93 3.89
CA LEU A 713 -21.46 -32.47 3.99
C LEU A 713 -20.23 -31.73 3.45
N LEU A 714 -19.02 -32.18 3.84
CA LEU A 714 -17.77 -31.63 3.32
C LEU A 714 -17.66 -31.84 1.80
N ARG A 715 -18.13 -32.99 1.29
CA ARG A 715 -18.14 -33.26 -0.14
C ARG A 715 -19.14 -32.39 -0.90
N LEU A 716 -20.30 -32.10 -0.32
CA LEU A 716 -21.31 -31.24 -0.93
C LEU A 716 -20.78 -29.81 -1.14
N LEU A 717 -20.02 -29.25 -0.18
CA LEU A 717 -19.36 -27.95 -0.36
C LEU A 717 -18.48 -27.91 -1.62
N TYR A 718 -17.66 -28.93 -1.81
CA TYR A 718 -16.81 -29.07 -3.00
C TYR A 718 -17.61 -29.23 -4.30
N GLU A 719 -18.75 -29.90 -4.26
CA GLU A 719 -19.58 -30.07 -5.46
C GLU A 719 -20.30 -28.78 -5.83
N VAL A 720 -20.79 -28.00 -4.85
CA VAL A 720 -21.32 -26.65 -5.10
C VAL A 720 -20.25 -25.76 -5.74
N ARG A 721 -19.01 -25.80 -5.23
CA ARG A 721 -17.86 -25.09 -5.79
C ARG A 721 -17.66 -25.32 -7.29
N ASN A 722 -17.99 -26.49 -7.82
CA ASN A 722 -17.79 -26.79 -9.25
C ASN A 722 -18.92 -26.28 -10.15
N GLU A 723 -20.06 -25.93 -9.57
CA GLU A 723 -21.25 -25.49 -10.32
C GLU A 723 -21.37 -23.96 -10.40
N VAL A 724 -20.59 -23.20 -9.61
CA VAL A 724 -20.59 -21.73 -9.62
C VAL A 724 -19.87 -21.12 -10.83
N ARG A 725 -20.32 -19.94 -11.27
CA ARG A 725 -19.78 -19.17 -12.43
C ARG A 725 -18.30 -18.84 -12.35
N LEU A 726 -17.76 -18.75 -11.15
CA LEU A 726 -16.35 -18.38 -10.92
C LEU A 726 -15.38 -19.54 -11.22
N THR A 727 -15.85 -20.78 -11.34
CA THR A 727 -15.00 -21.97 -11.54
C THR A 727 -15.19 -22.63 -12.91
N HIS A 728 -15.94 -23.72 -13.01
CA HIS A 728 -16.25 -24.45 -14.25
C HIS A 728 -17.77 -24.49 -14.52
N GLY A 729 -18.55 -23.84 -13.66
CA GLY A 729 -19.99 -23.77 -13.72
C GLY A 729 -20.50 -22.53 -14.45
N ASP A 730 -21.82 -22.41 -14.53
CA ASP A 730 -22.51 -21.25 -15.13
C ASP A 730 -23.65 -20.73 -14.22
N ARG A 731 -23.68 -21.19 -12.96
CA ARG A 731 -24.75 -20.91 -12.00
C ARG A 731 -24.35 -19.90 -10.94
N GLN A 732 -25.36 -19.18 -10.48
CA GLN A 732 -25.36 -18.48 -9.20
C GLN A 732 -25.23 -19.49 -8.04
N VAL A 733 -24.81 -19.04 -6.86
CA VAL A 733 -24.52 -19.93 -5.73
C VAL A 733 -25.78 -20.64 -5.26
N ASP A 734 -26.87 -19.92 -5.07
CA ASP A 734 -28.16 -20.49 -4.68
C ASP A 734 -28.69 -21.54 -5.70
N GLU A 735 -28.47 -21.33 -7.00
CA GLU A 735 -28.84 -22.31 -8.03
C GLU A 735 -27.92 -23.54 -8.00
N ALA A 736 -26.62 -23.33 -7.78
CA ALA A 736 -25.63 -24.38 -7.61
C ALA A 736 -25.96 -25.29 -6.42
N VAL A 737 -26.34 -24.73 -5.27
CA VAL A 737 -26.78 -25.50 -4.08
C VAL A 737 -27.97 -26.38 -4.42
N ARG A 738 -29.04 -25.81 -4.99
CA ARG A 738 -30.26 -26.57 -5.33
C ARG A 738 -29.99 -27.70 -6.31
N GLU A 739 -29.15 -27.46 -7.31
CA GLU A 739 -28.78 -28.46 -8.30
C GLU A 739 -27.97 -29.61 -7.68
N VAL A 740 -26.99 -29.28 -6.82
CA VAL A 740 -26.17 -30.30 -6.13
C VAL A 740 -27.01 -31.15 -5.18
N MET A 741 -27.89 -30.54 -4.36
CA MET A 741 -28.78 -31.27 -3.46
C MET A 741 -29.69 -32.21 -4.23
N ARG A 742 -30.28 -31.73 -5.33
CA ARG A 742 -31.11 -32.54 -6.24
C ARG A 742 -30.33 -33.72 -6.83
N ASN A 743 -29.11 -33.48 -7.31
CA ASN A 743 -28.24 -34.50 -7.92
C ASN A 743 -27.72 -35.54 -6.91
N ARG A 744 -27.78 -35.21 -5.61
CA ARG A 744 -27.40 -36.11 -4.51
C ARG A 744 -28.59 -36.68 -3.73
N PHE A 745 -29.81 -36.46 -4.21
CA PHE A 745 -31.04 -36.93 -3.56
C PHE A 745 -31.14 -36.44 -2.11
N VAL A 746 -30.66 -35.22 -1.83
CA VAL A 746 -30.83 -34.56 -0.54
C VAL A 746 -32.05 -33.64 -0.65
N ASP A 747 -33.06 -33.91 0.17
CA ASP A 747 -34.25 -33.05 0.27
C ASP A 747 -33.94 -31.90 1.24
N VAL A 748 -34.16 -30.68 0.74
CA VAL A 748 -34.01 -29.42 1.47
C VAL A 748 -35.21 -28.52 1.17
N ASP A 749 -35.48 -27.58 2.08
CA ASP A 749 -36.52 -26.57 1.89
C ASP A 749 -36.13 -25.55 0.79
N ASP A 750 -37.11 -24.81 0.24
CA ASP A 750 -36.88 -23.91 -0.90
C ASP A 750 -35.96 -22.72 -0.56
N ASP A 751 -35.90 -22.33 0.72
CA ASP A 751 -35.08 -21.27 1.29
C ASP A 751 -33.67 -21.72 1.70
N PHE A 752 -33.41 -23.04 1.69
CA PHE A 752 -32.11 -23.61 2.01
C PHE A 752 -31.03 -23.14 1.02
N GLY A 753 -30.05 -22.40 1.54
CA GLY A 753 -28.95 -21.81 0.79
C GLY A 753 -27.58 -22.37 1.16
N TYR A 754 -26.54 -21.68 0.70
CA TYR A 754 -25.16 -22.08 0.99
C TYR A 754 -24.80 -21.91 2.47
N ALA A 755 -25.32 -20.87 3.14
CA ALA A 755 -25.12 -20.64 4.57
C ALA A 755 -25.62 -21.84 5.40
N ASP A 756 -26.81 -22.36 5.09
CA ASP A 756 -27.38 -23.51 5.81
C ASP A 756 -26.54 -24.78 5.62
N LEU A 757 -26.06 -25.03 4.40
CA LEU A 757 -25.15 -26.15 4.13
C LEU A 757 -23.85 -26.01 4.93
N LEU A 758 -23.29 -24.81 4.95
CA LEU A 758 -22.05 -24.53 5.66
C LEU A 758 -22.23 -24.68 7.17
N GLU A 759 -23.34 -24.20 7.73
CA GLU A 759 -23.69 -24.37 9.15
C GLU A 759 -23.74 -25.84 9.55
N GLN A 760 -24.39 -26.68 8.72
CA GLN A 760 -24.47 -28.12 8.94
C GLN A 760 -23.08 -28.79 8.87
N ALA A 761 -22.26 -28.40 7.89
CA ALA A 761 -20.88 -28.89 7.78
C ALA A 761 -20.06 -28.52 9.03
N ILE A 762 -20.11 -27.26 9.47
CA ILE A 762 -19.43 -26.78 10.69
C ILE A 762 -19.88 -27.56 11.92
N LYS A 763 -21.19 -27.69 12.14
CA LYS A 763 -21.77 -28.46 13.26
C LYS A 763 -21.26 -29.90 13.26
N SER A 764 -21.21 -30.55 12.09
CA SER A 764 -20.75 -31.93 11.94
C SER A 764 -19.26 -32.10 12.27
N VAL A 765 -18.42 -31.11 11.96
CA VAL A 765 -16.99 -31.11 12.30
C VAL A 765 -16.80 -30.86 13.80
N LYS A 766 -17.49 -29.88 14.39
CA LYS A 766 -17.45 -29.60 15.84
C LYS A 766 -17.96 -30.76 16.69
N ALA A 767 -18.92 -31.54 16.18
CA ALA A 767 -19.43 -32.77 16.81
C ALA A 767 -18.50 -34.00 16.62
N GLY A 768 -17.33 -33.83 16.00
CA GLY A 768 -16.37 -34.90 15.77
C GLY A 768 -15.77 -35.51 17.04
N PRO A 769 -14.91 -36.55 16.90
CA PRO A 769 -14.34 -37.26 18.04
C PRO A 769 -13.66 -36.32 19.04
N GLY A 770 -14.01 -36.43 20.33
CA GLY A 770 -13.58 -35.48 21.37
C GLY A 770 -12.06 -35.29 21.49
N ASN A 771 -11.27 -36.31 21.16
CA ASN A 771 -9.80 -36.23 21.15
C ASN A 771 -9.23 -35.38 20.00
N LEU A 772 -10.01 -35.15 18.95
CA LEU A 772 -9.63 -34.31 17.80
C LEU A 772 -10.19 -32.89 17.92
N THR A 773 -11.22 -32.68 18.74
CA THR A 773 -11.85 -31.36 18.96
C THR A 773 -11.36 -30.66 20.25
N THR A 774 -10.50 -31.30 21.04
CA THR A 774 -9.90 -30.68 22.23
C THR A 774 -8.85 -29.65 21.82
N GLY A 775 -9.05 -28.36 22.19
CA GLY A 775 -8.09 -27.29 21.93
C GLY A 775 -8.27 -26.54 20.60
N LEU A 776 -9.48 -26.60 20.02
CA LEU A 776 -9.84 -25.69 18.92
C LEU A 776 -9.77 -24.23 19.41
N ASP A 777 -8.99 -23.42 18.72
CA ASP A 777 -8.78 -22.00 19.00
C ASP A 777 -9.60 -21.15 18.02
N GLU A 778 -10.34 -20.17 18.55
CA GLU A 778 -11.18 -19.22 17.79
C GLU A 778 -10.47 -17.87 17.57
N SER A 779 -9.20 -17.73 18.01
CA SER A 779 -8.43 -16.49 17.94
C SER A 779 -8.30 -15.91 16.53
N TRP A 780 -8.35 -16.75 15.48
CA TRP A 780 -8.32 -16.28 14.10
C TRP A 780 -9.61 -15.53 13.75
N ALA A 781 -10.78 -16.10 14.06
CA ALA A 781 -12.08 -15.46 13.80
C ALA A 781 -12.27 -14.20 14.64
N GLU A 782 -11.85 -14.21 15.91
CA GLU A 782 -11.91 -13.02 16.77
C GLU A 782 -11.07 -11.85 16.23
N ARG A 783 -9.83 -12.11 15.82
CA ARG A 783 -8.96 -11.09 15.21
C ARG A 783 -9.51 -10.61 13.86
N PHE A 784 -10.05 -11.51 13.04
CA PHE A 784 -10.68 -11.14 11.78
C PHE A 784 -11.89 -10.21 12.00
N ARG A 785 -12.77 -10.53 12.94
CA ARG A 785 -13.90 -9.67 13.31
C ARG A 785 -13.44 -8.32 13.85
N ALA A 786 -12.40 -8.29 14.68
CA ALA A 786 -11.84 -7.03 15.18
C ALA A 786 -11.35 -6.13 14.04
N LEU A 787 -10.59 -6.69 13.09
CA LEU A 787 -10.12 -6.00 11.89
C LEU A 787 -11.29 -5.48 11.05
N ARG A 788 -12.29 -6.32 10.80
CA ARG A 788 -13.46 -5.97 9.99
C ARG A 788 -14.31 -4.89 10.66
N ASN A 789 -14.60 -5.02 11.95
CA ASN A 789 -15.33 -4.01 12.71
C ASN A 789 -14.62 -2.65 12.69
N TRP A 790 -13.29 -2.65 12.75
CA TRP A 790 -12.52 -1.42 12.63
C TRP A 790 -12.62 -0.80 11.23
N ALA A 791 -12.56 -1.62 10.18
CA ALA A 791 -12.70 -1.16 8.79
C ALA A 791 -14.13 -0.64 8.49
N GLU A 792 -15.15 -1.21 9.12
CA GLU A 792 -16.55 -0.79 8.94
C GLU A 792 -16.98 0.36 9.87
N ALA A 793 -16.21 0.63 10.93
CA ALA A 793 -16.49 1.71 11.86
C ALA A 793 -16.45 3.05 11.11
N ARG A 794 -17.62 3.70 11.01
CA ARG A 794 -17.73 5.06 10.48
C ARG A 794 -17.01 6.03 11.43
N ALA A 795 -16.10 6.81 10.88
CA ALA A 795 -15.47 7.94 11.55
C ALA A 795 -16.48 9.03 11.92
#